data_AF-A0A2V2E163-F1
#
_entry.id   AF-A0A2V2E163-F1
#
_cell.length_a   1.000
_cell.length_b   1.000
_cell.length_c   1.000
_cell.angle_alpha   90.00
_cell.angle_beta   90.00
_cell.angle_gamma   90.00
#
_symmetry.space_group_name_H-M   'P 1'
#
loop_
_entity.id
_entity.type
_entity.pdbx_description
1 polymer ?
#
loop_
_entity_poly.entity_id
_entity_poly.type
_entity_poly.pdbx_seq_one_letter_code
_entity_poly.pdbx_strand_id
1 'polypeptide(L)'
;RLGWSGDAQVFASTAAFNADVEAFLTQYLSIYFGKQGENGGLPHFAPTYSPSKSSGGTAGWCDAAVVIPYVLYKSYGDVGIIETYYGNMQAWIRQRLAEAGYEQNGSLIIRTGSYGDWLSSGENTPVPITSTAYFGYAVKLLGKMAAIIGKAEDAAWYNQLFSEISTQFKHEFVLENGRIIGDSQTAYALSLGTGILQDPALEQLAAARLAKKVRENGMKLTTGFLGTNFLCPVLSRYGYSDIAYALVLQTEYPSWGYSVVNGATTIWERWNSYTAGGGLGANSSLGSTMNSYNHYCYGSIVSWMFEQMAGIQPDEADPGFHHILMQPAISDQLNFVNASYESVYGTISSSWEVADGRYLWRVTIPANASATIWAPGDGRLDDMDQVRALGKEGTANIYELSSGSYEITGALNADPSVLRDRLAEIDLDFYTQNYADQGLSTVYQSAADYLAGGVYTEERLDTLLENLESCLSALACVSRPQEEGMVCIGDYTRFPNEAAYQITTASEWIYFAQLVESGVTFQGKTVYLKNDLDFSGMEMQSVGKYTEDYGKAFQGTLEGGYHMLRNVYIFSQERGAGAFGATYGATIRRLGVSGIVAANSVSGGIVGYGDGGTLIEECWNEATVVANQSSDGAAGIAGNLRHGGTIRRCYNLGTIMAPTSAAGICSWGQNGGSAANIADCYSLGELIVINADGASYAIVRYNGTVNGKTANCHYWSAYAGTAAAQSGTIAQSPEAFRDGSVASALAMRQGAQYPVLTVRNDVNGSGTFDSADPVALMRRLNGWQSEVCLHECDANGDQRLSIADVVLMLQELAA
;
A
#
# COMPACT_ATOMS: atom_id res chain seq x y z
N ARG A 1 0.76 44.07 15.19
CA ARG A 1 2.20 43.73 15.18
C ARG A 1 2.62 43.42 16.61
N LEU A 2 2.11 42.31 17.14
CA LEU A 2 2.39 41.86 18.52
C LEU A 2 3.18 40.55 18.40
N GLY A 3 4.00 40.22 19.40
CA GLY A 3 4.72 38.95 19.46
C GLY A 3 3.80 37.82 19.88
N TRP A 4 2.95 37.34 18.97
CA TRP A 4 2.04 36.22 19.22
C TRP A 4 2.81 34.92 19.40
N SER A 5 2.54 34.22 20.50
CA SER A 5 3.34 33.06 20.90
C SER A 5 3.10 31.83 20.03
N GLY A 6 1.86 31.57 19.63
CA GLY A 6 1.51 30.48 18.71
C GLY A 6 2.22 30.60 17.37
N ASP A 7 2.13 31.78 16.77
CA ASP A 7 2.78 32.11 15.52
C ASP A 7 4.30 31.93 15.62
N ALA A 8 4.90 32.43 16.70
CA ALA A 8 6.33 32.32 16.94
C ALA A 8 6.78 30.85 17.08
N GLN A 9 6.05 30.00 17.82
CA GLN A 9 6.44 28.60 17.99
C GLN A 9 6.32 27.79 16.70
N VAL A 10 5.27 28.03 15.90
CA VAL A 10 5.03 27.29 14.66
C VAL A 10 6.16 27.59 13.66
N PHE A 11 6.70 28.80 13.68
CA PHE A 11 7.76 29.25 12.78
C PHE A 11 9.18 29.10 13.34
N ALA A 12 9.36 28.78 14.63
CA ALA A 12 10.67 28.84 15.30
C ALA A 12 11.76 28.01 14.59
N SER A 13 11.47 26.76 14.21
CA SER A 13 12.44 25.91 13.50
C SER A 13 12.82 26.48 12.14
N THR A 14 11.83 26.99 11.39
CA THR A 14 12.09 27.66 10.11
C THR A 14 12.92 28.93 10.30
N ALA A 15 12.65 29.70 11.35
CA ALA A 15 13.40 30.90 11.67
C ALA A 15 14.89 30.56 11.91
N ALA A 16 15.16 29.47 12.64
CA ALA A 16 16.51 28.99 12.93
C ALA A 16 17.28 28.49 11.70
N PHE A 17 16.60 27.97 10.68
CA PHE A 17 17.23 27.65 9.39
C PHE A 17 17.53 28.89 8.53
N ASN A 18 16.65 29.91 8.58
CA ASN A 18 16.77 31.10 7.74
C ASN A 18 17.73 32.15 8.29
N ALA A 19 17.93 32.21 9.61
CA ALA A 19 18.79 33.19 10.26
C ALA A 19 19.28 32.69 11.62
N ASP A 20 20.37 33.29 12.11
CA ASP A 20 20.73 33.21 13.52
C ASP A 20 19.70 33.99 14.36
N VAL A 21 18.82 33.24 15.03
CA VAL A 21 17.73 33.76 15.86
C VAL A 21 17.92 33.47 17.33
N GLU A 22 19.07 32.91 17.74
CA GLU A 22 19.31 32.46 19.12
C GLU A 22 19.13 33.62 20.10
N ALA A 23 19.90 34.70 19.93
CA ALA A 23 19.82 35.87 20.80
C ALA A 23 18.42 36.54 20.78
N PHE A 24 17.78 36.56 19.60
CA PHE A 24 16.46 37.17 19.43
C PHE A 24 15.36 36.40 20.18
N LEU A 25 15.32 35.08 20.01
CA LEU A 25 14.32 34.23 20.66
C LEU A 25 14.59 34.08 22.16
N THR A 26 15.86 34.07 22.59
CA THR A 26 16.22 34.12 24.02
C THR A 26 15.73 35.42 24.68
N GLN A 27 15.91 36.57 24.02
CA GLN A 27 15.37 37.83 24.51
C GLN A 27 13.82 37.86 24.52
N TYR A 28 13.18 37.26 23.50
CA TYR A 28 11.73 37.11 23.46
C TYR A 28 11.22 36.24 24.62
N LEU A 29 11.85 35.09 24.89
CA LEU A 29 11.51 34.20 26.00
C LEU A 29 11.63 34.90 27.36
N SER A 30 12.68 35.70 27.56
CA SER A 30 12.84 36.52 28.76
C SER A 30 11.65 37.47 29.00
N ILE A 31 11.19 38.15 27.94
CA ILE A 31 10.00 39.02 28.01
C ILE A 31 8.73 38.19 28.25
N TYR A 32 8.62 37.04 27.59
CA TYR A 32 7.46 36.15 27.65
C TYR A 32 7.26 35.55 29.04
N PHE A 33 8.31 34.93 29.60
CA PHE A 33 8.30 34.39 30.95
C PHE A 33 8.23 35.47 32.04
N GLY A 34 8.76 36.68 31.77
CA GLY A 34 8.55 37.84 32.64
C GLY A 34 7.08 38.28 32.77
N LYS A 35 6.17 37.69 32.00
CA LYS A 35 4.71 37.89 32.08
C LYS A 35 3.94 36.64 32.51
N GLN A 36 4.62 35.58 32.94
CA GLN A 36 3.97 34.39 33.48
C GLN A 36 3.28 34.72 34.81
N GLY A 37 2.01 34.31 34.96
CA GLY A 37 1.24 34.48 36.18
C GLY A 37 1.66 33.52 37.28
N GLU A 38 1.28 33.83 38.52
CA GLU A 38 1.57 32.98 39.70
C GLU A 38 0.98 31.56 39.58
N ASN A 39 -0.13 31.42 38.85
CA ASN A 39 -0.75 30.13 38.54
C ASN A 39 -0.02 29.34 37.43
N GLY A 40 1.09 29.86 36.89
CA GLY A 40 1.83 29.25 35.78
C GLY A 40 1.31 29.60 34.38
N GLY A 41 0.19 30.30 34.27
CA GLY A 41 -0.40 30.70 32.99
C GLY A 41 0.41 31.76 32.26
N LEU A 42 0.39 31.72 30.94
CA LEU A 42 1.15 32.63 30.07
C LEU A 42 0.22 33.53 29.24
N PRO A 43 0.71 34.65 28.68
CA PRO A 43 -0.08 35.48 27.78
C PRO A 43 -0.12 34.89 26.35
N HIS A 44 -1.14 35.20 25.55
CA HIS A 44 -1.17 34.79 24.13
C HIS A 44 -0.12 35.50 23.25
N PHE A 45 0.42 36.63 23.73
CA PHE A 45 1.48 37.39 23.08
C PHE A 45 2.29 38.16 24.12
N ALA A 46 3.57 38.38 23.84
CA ALA A 46 4.42 39.27 24.62
C ALA A 46 5.23 40.24 23.74
N PRO A 47 5.51 41.47 24.21
CA PRO A 47 5.01 42.08 25.46
C PRO A 47 3.48 42.27 25.49
N THR A 48 2.85 42.06 26.64
CA THR A 48 1.42 42.36 26.83
C THR A 48 1.20 43.83 27.16
N TYR A 49 0.11 44.41 26.64
CA TYR A 49 -0.39 45.74 27.00
C TYR A 49 -1.71 45.67 27.80
N SER A 50 -2.24 44.47 28.08
CA SER A 50 -3.55 44.28 28.70
C SER A 50 -3.56 43.17 29.75
N PRO A 51 -3.98 43.46 31.00
CA PRO A 51 -4.10 42.47 32.08
C PRO A 51 -5.06 41.31 31.78
N SER A 52 -6.10 41.52 30.98
CA SER A 52 -7.08 40.47 30.62
C SER A 52 -6.59 39.53 29.52
N LYS A 53 -5.57 39.94 28.76
CA LYS A 53 -4.91 39.09 27.75
C LYS A 53 -3.61 38.46 28.26
N SER A 54 -3.25 38.71 29.52
CA SER A 54 -2.06 38.14 30.17
C SER A 54 -2.29 36.87 30.98
N SER A 55 -3.54 36.40 31.06
CA SER A 55 -3.92 35.19 31.80
C SER A 55 -4.57 34.18 30.85
N GLY A 56 -3.81 33.66 29.88
CA GLY A 56 -4.34 32.82 28.79
C GLY A 56 -3.71 31.42 28.75
N GLY A 57 -4.40 30.40 29.26
CA GLY A 57 -4.00 28.99 29.12
C GLY A 57 -4.34 28.41 27.75
N THR A 58 -3.79 28.97 26.67
CA THR A 58 -4.18 28.56 25.30
C THR A 58 -3.19 27.59 24.68
N ALA A 59 -3.64 26.34 24.55
CA ALA A 59 -2.91 25.33 23.81
C ALA A 59 -2.65 25.73 22.36
N GLY A 60 -1.46 25.42 21.87
CA GLY A 60 -0.95 25.82 20.56
C GLY A 60 -0.39 27.25 20.53
N TRP A 61 -0.63 28.06 21.55
CA TRP A 61 -0.02 29.38 21.70
C TRP A 61 0.97 29.40 22.84
N CYS A 62 0.51 29.05 24.02
CA CYS A 62 1.31 29.17 25.23
C CYS A 62 2.36 28.07 25.39
N ASP A 63 2.20 26.97 24.65
CA ASP A 63 3.21 25.92 24.52
C ASP A 63 4.51 26.41 23.87
N ALA A 64 4.53 27.63 23.30
CA ALA A 64 5.75 28.31 22.88
C ALA A 64 6.79 28.42 24.01
N ALA A 65 6.34 28.46 25.27
CA ALA A 65 7.23 28.41 26.43
C ALA A 65 8.06 27.12 26.51
N VAL A 66 7.61 26.03 25.90
CA VAL A 66 8.31 24.74 25.92
C VAL A 66 8.92 24.43 24.56
N VAL A 67 8.19 24.74 23.47
CA VAL A 67 8.63 24.46 22.10
C VAL A 67 9.83 25.31 21.69
N ILE A 68 9.83 26.62 21.97
CA ILE A 68 10.92 27.50 21.53
C ILE A 68 12.25 27.16 22.24
N PRO A 69 12.32 26.97 23.58
CA PRO A 69 13.57 26.53 24.22
C PRO A 69 14.10 25.22 23.64
N TYR A 70 13.22 24.27 23.34
CA TYR A 70 13.63 23.00 22.74
C TYR A 70 14.17 23.17 21.32
N VAL A 71 13.57 24.04 20.50
CA VAL A 71 14.08 24.37 19.16
C VAL A 71 15.46 25.03 19.25
N LEU A 72 15.66 25.96 20.19
CA LEU A 72 16.95 26.61 20.40
C LEU A 72 18.04 25.60 20.82
N TYR A 73 17.72 24.71 21.77
CA TYR A 73 18.61 23.62 22.14
C TYR A 73 19.00 22.77 20.92
N LYS A 74 18.03 22.30 20.12
CA LYS A 74 18.34 21.48 18.94
C LYS A 74 19.20 22.21 17.90
N SER A 75 18.90 23.48 17.66
CA SER A 75 19.52 24.24 16.57
C SER A 75 20.90 24.79 16.93
N TYR A 76 21.14 25.13 18.20
CA TYR A 76 22.34 25.84 18.65
C TYR A 76 23.13 25.11 19.75
N GLY A 77 22.57 24.05 20.35
CA GLY A 77 23.20 23.31 21.44
C GLY A 77 23.13 24.02 22.81
N ASP A 78 22.36 25.10 22.94
CA ASP A 78 22.22 25.85 24.19
C ASP A 78 21.41 25.05 25.23
N VAL A 79 22.12 24.44 26.19
CA VAL A 79 21.51 23.80 27.36
C VAL A 79 21.10 24.82 28.43
N GLY A 80 21.76 25.99 28.45
CA GLY A 80 21.54 27.04 29.45
C GLY A 80 20.14 27.66 29.36
N ILE A 81 19.56 27.75 28.16
CA ILE A 81 18.16 28.19 27.99
C ILE A 81 17.17 27.25 28.70
N ILE A 82 17.44 25.94 28.67
CA ILE A 82 16.62 24.94 29.34
C ILE A 82 16.77 25.11 30.85
N GLU A 83 18.00 25.15 31.37
CA GLU A 83 18.28 25.30 32.80
C GLU A 83 17.64 26.57 33.37
N THR A 84 17.74 27.69 32.64
CA THR A 84 17.23 29.00 33.06
C THR A 84 15.71 29.00 33.22
N TYR A 85 14.98 28.41 32.27
CA TYR A 85 13.52 28.49 32.22
C TYR A 85 12.80 27.20 32.63
N TYR A 86 13.53 26.17 33.08
CA TYR A 86 12.96 24.88 33.46
C TYR A 86 11.81 25.03 34.46
N GLY A 87 12.01 25.81 35.54
CA GLY A 87 10.98 26.05 36.55
C GLY A 87 9.72 26.73 36.01
N ASN A 88 9.88 27.65 35.05
CA ASN A 88 8.76 28.30 34.35
C ASN A 88 7.98 27.32 33.47
N MET A 89 8.69 26.43 32.75
CA MET A 89 8.07 25.36 31.96
C MET A 89 7.32 24.36 32.86
N GLN A 90 7.87 24.01 34.03
CA GLN A 90 7.14 23.19 35.01
C GLN A 90 5.87 23.87 35.51
N ALA A 91 5.91 25.19 35.75
CA ALA A 91 4.73 25.94 36.15
C ALA A 91 3.64 25.94 35.07
N TRP A 92 4.03 26.03 33.79
CA TRP A 92 3.11 25.88 32.67
C TRP A 92 2.44 24.48 32.66
N ILE A 93 3.22 23.40 32.79
CA ILE A 93 2.63 22.04 32.83
C ILE A 93 1.68 21.85 34.02
N ARG A 94 2.00 22.40 35.21
CA ARG A 94 1.08 22.37 36.36
C ARG A 94 -0.24 23.09 36.06
N GLN A 95 -0.18 24.21 35.36
CA GLN A 95 -1.37 24.95 34.95
C GLN A 95 -2.24 24.12 33.99
N ARG A 96 -1.63 23.38 33.06
CA ARG A 96 -2.33 22.47 32.14
C ARG A 96 -2.96 21.27 32.83
N LEU A 97 -2.30 20.69 33.84
CA LEU A 97 -2.87 19.64 34.67
C LEU A 97 -4.13 20.11 35.41
N ALA A 98 -4.10 21.34 35.95
CA ALA A 98 -5.26 21.94 36.61
C ALA A 98 -6.42 22.18 35.62
N GLU A 99 -6.13 22.62 34.40
CA GLU A 99 -7.15 22.82 33.35
C GLU A 99 -7.76 21.51 32.84
N ALA A 100 -6.98 20.42 32.80
CA ALA A 100 -7.47 19.10 32.43
C ALA A 100 -8.41 18.49 33.48
N GLY A 101 -8.35 18.96 34.73
CA GLY A 101 -9.10 18.39 35.84
C GLY A 101 -8.34 17.31 36.62
N TYR A 102 -7.02 17.22 36.46
CA TYR A 102 -6.21 16.10 36.96
C TYR A 102 -6.38 15.89 38.48
N GLU A 103 -6.33 16.97 39.27
CA GLU A 103 -6.52 16.87 40.73
C GLU A 103 -7.97 16.61 41.14
N GLN A 104 -8.95 17.00 40.31
CA GLN A 104 -10.38 16.90 40.63
C GLN A 104 -10.96 15.54 40.28
N ASN A 105 -10.57 14.96 39.15
CA ASN A 105 -11.16 13.73 38.62
C ASN A 105 -10.17 12.82 37.86
N GLY A 106 -8.86 13.11 37.92
CA GLY A 106 -7.84 12.33 37.21
C GLY A 106 -7.83 12.51 35.69
N SER A 107 -8.62 13.44 35.15
CA SER A 107 -8.67 13.67 33.70
C SER A 107 -7.42 14.42 33.22
N LEU A 108 -6.93 13.97 32.08
CA LEU A 108 -5.82 14.55 31.33
C LEU A 108 -6.29 15.13 29.98
N ILE A 109 -7.60 15.22 29.76
CA ILE A 109 -8.22 15.71 28.54
C ILE A 109 -8.60 17.19 28.70
N ILE A 110 -8.01 18.05 27.89
CA ILE A 110 -8.28 19.50 27.95
C ILE A 110 -9.38 19.84 26.96
N ARG A 111 -10.54 20.22 27.47
CA ARG A 111 -11.76 20.37 26.67
C ARG A 111 -11.99 21.77 26.09
N THR A 112 -11.35 22.81 26.64
CA THR A 112 -11.59 24.22 26.29
C THR A 112 -10.29 25.02 26.20
N GLY A 113 -10.40 26.34 25.99
CA GLY A 113 -9.29 27.28 26.20
C GLY A 113 -8.33 27.51 25.03
N SER A 114 -8.61 26.99 23.83
CA SER A 114 -7.75 27.17 22.65
C SER A 114 -8.46 27.89 21.50
N TYR A 115 -7.68 28.56 20.63
CA TYR A 115 -8.14 29.03 19.32
C TYR A 115 -8.35 27.88 18.32
N GLY A 116 -7.93 26.65 18.67
CA GLY A 116 -7.97 25.49 17.79
C GLY A 116 -7.00 25.64 16.62
N ASP A 117 -7.28 24.93 15.54
CA ASP A 117 -6.51 25.02 14.31
C ASP A 117 -6.89 26.28 13.50
N TRP A 118 -6.41 27.43 13.99
CA TRP A 118 -6.79 28.75 13.50
C TRP A 118 -6.58 28.89 11.99
N LEU A 119 -7.60 29.42 11.30
CA LEU A 119 -7.61 29.66 9.85
C LEU A 119 -7.42 28.38 8.99
N SER A 120 -7.89 27.23 9.49
CA SER A 120 -8.07 26.04 8.66
C SER A 120 -9.01 26.29 7.47
N SER A 121 -8.87 25.49 6.41
CA SER A 121 -9.66 25.61 5.18
C SER A 121 -10.51 24.36 4.97
N GLY A 122 -11.84 24.50 5.05
CA GLY A 122 -12.78 23.43 4.70
C GLY A 122 -12.99 22.34 5.77
N GLU A 123 -12.07 22.19 6.72
CA GLU A 123 -12.19 21.21 7.81
C GLU A 123 -12.02 21.86 9.18
N ASN A 124 -12.76 21.35 10.18
CA ASN A 124 -12.70 21.87 11.55
C ASN A 124 -12.26 20.75 12.51
N THR A 125 -11.13 20.97 13.18
CA THR A 125 -10.60 20.02 14.16
C THR A 125 -11.17 20.33 15.54
N PRO A 126 -11.78 19.36 16.25
CA PRO A 126 -12.26 19.57 17.60
C PRO A 126 -11.17 20.14 18.53
N VAL A 127 -11.49 21.24 19.23
CA VAL A 127 -10.58 21.88 20.20
C VAL A 127 -10.02 20.90 21.23
N PRO A 128 -10.78 19.92 21.77
CA PRO A 128 -10.22 18.95 22.71
C PRO A 128 -9.04 18.13 22.14
N ILE A 129 -9.04 17.86 20.84
CA ILE A 129 -7.97 17.14 20.16
C ILE A 129 -6.72 18.02 20.08
N THR A 130 -6.85 19.25 19.56
CA THR A 130 -5.71 20.16 19.45
C THR A 130 -5.13 20.50 20.82
N SER A 131 -5.99 20.75 21.80
CA SER A 131 -5.58 21.14 23.16
C SER A 131 -4.87 20.04 23.91
N THR A 132 -5.34 18.80 23.79
CA THR A 132 -4.75 17.64 24.47
C THR A 132 -3.47 17.18 23.77
N ALA A 133 -3.43 17.21 22.43
CA ALA A 133 -2.22 16.89 21.66
C ALA A 133 -1.06 17.83 22.00
N TYR A 134 -1.31 19.15 22.06
CA TYR A 134 -0.29 20.11 22.48
C TYR A 134 0.12 19.97 23.94
N PHE A 135 -0.82 19.65 24.84
CA PHE A 135 -0.48 19.36 26.23
C PHE A 135 0.46 18.15 26.34
N GLY A 136 0.14 17.04 25.67
CA GLY A 136 1.02 15.89 25.58
C GLY A 136 2.37 16.24 24.95
N TYR A 137 2.38 17.05 23.89
CA TYR A 137 3.62 17.49 23.25
C TYR A 137 4.52 18.29 24.20
N ALA A 138 3.97 19.26 24.93
CA ALA A 138 4.70 20.03 25.92
C ALA A 138 5.25 19.15 27.06
N VAL A 139 4.46 18.19 27.55
CA VAL A 139 4.91 17.21 28.55
C VAL A 139 6.07 16.36 28.02
N LYS A 140 5.96 15.84 26.79
CA LYS A 140 7.01 15.06 26.13
C LYS A 140 8.31 15.84 25.97
N LEU A 141 8.22 17.08 25.47
CA LEU A 141 9.39 17.94 25.30
C LEU A 141 10.03 18.28 26.65
N LEU A 142 9.24 18.58 27.68
CA LEU A 142 9.78 18.86 29.02
C LEU A 142 10.45 17.62 29.64
N GLY A 143 9.92 16.41 29.40
CA GLY A 143 10.57 15.16 29.80
C GLY A 143 11.93 14.96 29.14
N LYS A 144 12.04 15.24 27.83
CA LYS A 144 13.34 15.23 27.12
C LYS A 144 14.30 16.25 27.71
N MET A 145 13.84 17.49 27.91
CA MET A 145 14.64 18.57 28.50
C MET A 145 15.10 18.25 29.93
N ALA A 146 14.25 17.61 30.74
CA ALA A 146 14.61 17.15 32.08
C ALA A 146 15.77 16.15 32.04
N ALA A 147 15.76 15.21 31.08
CA ALA A 147 16.86 14.26 30.88
C ALA A 147 18.16 14.97 30.47
N ILE A 148 18.07 15.93 29.55
CA ILE A 148 19.22 16.73 29.08
C ILE A 148 19.93 17.44 30.25
N ILE A 149 19.19 18.03 31.19
CA ILE A 149 19.75 18.72 32.36
C ILE A 149 19.98 17.81 33.58
N GLY A 150 19.95 16.49 33.39
CA GLY A 150 20.28 15.51 34.44
C GLY A 150 19.19 15.30 35.51
N LYS A 151 17.94 15.72 35.27
CA LYS A 151 16.80 15.51 36.17
C LYS A 151 16.06 14.22 35.86
N ALA A 152 16.70 13.09 36.17
CA ALA A 152 16.19 11.75 35.82
C ALA A 152 14.80 11.42 36.41
N GLU A 153 14.52 11.83 37.65
CA GLU A 153 13.21 11.59 38.28
C GLU A 153 12.09 12.37 37.59
N ASP A 154 12.33 13.65 37.30
CA ASP A 154 11.39 14.48 36.53
C ASP A 154 11.17 13.90 35.12
N ALA A 155 12.24 13.48 34.44
CA ALA A 155 12.15 12.88 33.11
C ALA A 155 11.28 11.60 33.12
N ALA A 156 11.48 10.73 34.11
CA ALA A 156 10.67 9.53 34.28
C ALA A 156 9.19 9.87 34.56
N TRP A 157 8.94 10.87 35.41
CA TRP A 157 7.58 11.35 35.70
C TRP A 157 6.88 11.91 34.46
N TYR A 158 7.56 12.76 33.67
CA TYR A 158 7.00 13.31 32.44
C TYR A 158 6.75 12.24 31.37
N ASN A 159 7.62 11.23 31.25
CA ASN A 159 7.41 10.11 30.33
C ASN A 159 6.18 9.27 30.73
N GLN A 160 6.00 9.04 32.04
CA GLN A 160 4.79 8.37 32.54
C GLN A 160 3.55 9.22 32.28
N LEU A 161 3.59 10.52 32.60
CA LEU A 161 2.48 11.44 32.38
C LEU A 161 2.10 11.52 30.89
N PHE A 162 3.07 11.56 29.98
CA PHE A 162 2.80 11.51 28.54
C PHE A 162 2.08 10.22 28.12
N SER A 163 2.47 9.09 28.72
CA SER A 163 1.84 7.79 28.46
C SER A 163 0.39 7.72 28.98
N GLU A 164 0.12 8.34 30.13
CA GLU A 164 -1.24 8.48 30.68
C GLU A 164 -2.10 9.41 29.82
N ILE A 165 -1.54 10.54 29.35
CA ILE A 165 -2.20 11.45 28.40
C ILE A 165 -2.53 10.71 27.10
N SER A 166 -1.57 9.97 26.53
CA SER A 166 -1.75 9.15 25.31
C SER A 166 -2.89 8.16 25.47
N THR A 167 -2.93 7.45 26.60
CA THR A 167 -3.96 6.46 26.90
C THR A 167 -5.36 7.09 26.92
N GLN A 168 -5.54 8.20 27.65
CA GLN A 168 -6.83 8.90 27.68
C GLN A 168 -7.18 9.51 26.32
N PHE A 169 -6.20 10.06 25.59
CA PHE A 169 -6.41 10.64 24.26
C PHE A 169 -6.91 9.59 23.26
N LYS A 170 -6.25 8.42 23.21
CA LYS A 170 -6.67 7.31 22.34
C LYS A 170 -8.09 6.86 22.67
N HIS A 171 -8.36 6.62 23.95
CA HIS A 171 -9.68 6.18 24.40
C HIS A 171 -10.81 7.16 24.03
N GLU A 172 -10.56 8.48 24.13
CA GLU A 172 -11.58 9.49 23.86
C GLU A 172 -11.74 9.81 22.36
N PHE A 173 -10.66 9.77 21.58
CA PHE A 173 -10.62 10.38 20.24
C PHE A 173 -10.20 9.45 19.10
N VAL A 174 -9.75 8.23 19.36
CA VAL A 174 -9.19 7.33 18.33
C VAL A 174 -10.00 6.05 18.27
N LEU A 175 -10.46 5.70 17.07
CA LEU A 175 -11.16 4.44 16.79
C LEU A 175 -10.15 3.32 16.50
N GLU A 176 -10.58 2.06 16.64
CA GLU A 176 -9.71 0.88 16.44
C GLU A 176 -9.08 0.80 15.04
N ASN A 177 -9.71 1.42 14.06
CA ASN A 177 -9.23 1.52 12.68
C ASN A 177 -8.25 2.69 12.43
N GLY A 178 -7.79 3.37 13.47
CA GLY A 178 -6.90 4.52 13.36
C GLY A 178 -7.59 5.82 12.95
N ARG A 179 -8.91 5.83 12.76
CA ARG A 179 -9.66 7.07 12.49
C ARG A 179 -9.70 7.93 13.75
N ILE A 180 -9.35 9.21 13.61
CA ILE A 180 -9.40 10.19 14.70
C ILE A 180 -10.67 11.02 14.57
N ILE A 181 -11.38 11.23 15.68
CA ILE A 181 -12.60 12.04 15.74
C ILE A 181 -12.37 13.42 15.10
N GLY A 182 -13.35 13.91 14.35
CA GLY A 182 -13.25 15.12 13.52
C GLY A 182 -12.70 14.84 12.12
N ASP A 183 -11.92 13.78 11.92
CA ASP A 183 -11.48 13.25 10.62
C ASP A 183 -10.95 14.35 9.68
N SER A 184 -10.12 15.24 10.22
CA SER A 184 -9.50 16.37 9.51
C SER A 184 -8.00 16.14 9.31
N GLN A 185 -7.38 16.78 8.31
CA GLN A 185 -5.94 16.68 8.09
C GLN A 185 -5.15 17.08 9.36
N THR A 186 -5.58 18.13 10.06
CA THR A 186 -4.92 18.56 11.30
C THR A 186 -5.08 17.56 12.45
N ALA A 187 -6.22 16.88 12.60
CA ALA A 187 -6.37 15.87 13.63
C ALA A 187 -5.29 14.79 13.49
N TYR A 188 -5.08 14.28 12.27
CA TYR A 188 -4.04 13.29 12.00
C TYR A 188 -2.64 13.87 12.09
N ALA A 189 -2.36 14.98 11.39
CA ALA A 189 -1.04 15.59 11.36
C ALA A 189 -0.55 15.96 12.77
N LEU A 190 -1.41 16.52 13.61
CA LEU A 190 -1.04 16.91 14.97
C LEU A 190 -0.85 15.68 15.88
N SER A 191 -1.76 14.70 15.85
CA SER A 191 -1.64 13.50 16.68
C SER A 191 -0.39 12.67 16.33
N LEU A 192 -0.11 12.49 15.05
CA LEU A 192 1.10 11.81 14.56
C LEU A 192 2.36 12.64 14.83
N GLY A 193 2.29 13.94 14.57
CA GLY A 193 3.42 14.87 14.71
C GLY A 193 3.93 14.98 16.14
N THR A 194 2.99 15.06 17.10
CA THR A 194 3.30 15.08 18.54
C THR A 194 3.71 13.70 19.07
N GLY A 195 3.27 12.62 18.40
CA GLY A 195 3.51 11.23 18.79
C GLY A 195 2.62 10.77 19.94
N ILE A 196 1.44 11.40 20.11
CA ILE A 196 0.51 11.10 21.23
C ILE A 196 -0.19 9.74 21.07
N LEU A 197 -0.13 9.09 19.90
CA LEU A 197 -0.77 7.81 19.67
C LEU A 197 -0.02 6.66 20.36
N GLN A 198 1.32 6.64 20.33
CA GLN A 198 2.15 5.60 20.97
C GLN A 198 1.69 4.17 20.63
N ASP A 199 1.35 3.95 19.37
CA ASP A 199 0.90 2.66 18.86
C ASP A 199 1.27 2.57 17.36
N PRO A 200 2.32 1.82 17.00
CA PRO A 200 2.80 1.79 15.62
C PRO A 200 1.75 1.36 14.60
N ALA A 201 0.83 0.45 14.97
CA ALA A 201 -0.22 -0.01 14.05
C ALA A 201 -1.25 1.09 13.81
N LEU A 202 -1.75 1.72 14.88
CA LEU A 202 -2.69 2.86 14.77
C LEU A 202 -2.05 4.07 14.07
N GLU A 203 -0.76 4.32 14.30
CA GLU A 203 -0.02 5.40 13.65
C GLU A 203 0.05 5.21 12.13
N GLN A 204 0.31 3.98 11.66
CA GLN A 204 0.31 3.69 10.22
C GLN A 204 -1.08 3.85 9.60
N LEU A 205 -2.14 3.37 10.27
CA LEU A 205 -3.52 3.54 9.81
C LEU A 205 -3.93 5.03 9.76
N ALA A 206 -3.58 5.81 10.78
CA ALA A 206 -3.84 7.24 10.84
C ALA A 206 -3.06 8.01 9.75
N ALA A 207 -1.80 7.64 9.49
CA ALA A 207 -0.99 8.25 8.43
C ALA A 207 -1.53 7.93 7.03
N ALA A 208 -1.95 6.68 6.80
CA ALA A 208 -2.64 6.26 5.58
C ALA A 208 -3.94 7.04 5.37
N ARG A 209 -4.74 7.23 6.43
CA ARG A 209 -5.96 8.06 6.37
C ARG A 209 -5.65 9.52 6.05
N LEU A 210 -4.59 10.10 6.63
CA LEU A 210 -4.15 11.46 6.30
C LEU A 210 -3.76 11.60 4.83
N ALA A 211 -2.96 10.68 4.31
CA ALA A 211 -2.57 10.62 2.90
C ALA A 211 -3.81 10.57 1.98
N LYS A 212 -4.75 9.65 2.26
CA LYS A 212 -6.01 9.54 1.53
C LYS A 212 -6.81 10.85 1.53
N LYS A 213 -6.91 11.53 2.67
CA LYS A 213 -7.60 12.81 2.77
C LYS A 213 -6.97 13.92 1.93
N VAL A 214 -5.65 13.95 1.82
CA VAL A 214 -4.97 14.92 0.96
C VAL A 214 -5.28 14.64 -0.52
N ARG A 215 -5.29 13.36 -0.92
CA ARG A 215 -5.65 12.94 -2.28
C ARG A 215 -7.09 13.26 -2.65
N GLU A 216 -8.04 12.87 -1.80
CA GLU A 216 -9.46 13.13 -2.01
C GLU A 216 -9.76 14.62 -2.14
N ASN A 217 -8.94 15.47 -1.50
CA ASN A 217 -9.02 16.92 -1.64
C ASN A 217 -8.21 17.48 -2.83
N GLY A 218 -7.80 16.63 -3.78
CA GLY A 218 -7.07 17.03 -4.99
C GLY A 218 -5.66 17.55 -4.71
N MET A 219 -4.94 16.94 -3.76
CA MET A 219 -3.62 17.38 -3.30
C MET A 219 -3.63 18.81 -2.75
N LYS A 220 -4.66 19.15 -1.97
CA LYS A 220 -4.81 20.45 -1.31
C LYS A 220 -4.85 20.29 0.20
N LEU A 221 -4.20 21.21 0.88
CA LEU A 221 -4.19 21.26 2.34
C LEU A 221 -5.53 21.79 2.89
N THR A 222 -5.91 21.36 4.08
CA THR A 222 -7.05 21.91 4.84
C THR A 222 -6.62 22.48 6.18
N THR A 223 -5.33 22.38 6.52
CA THR A 223 -4.76 22.70 7.82
C THR A 223 -4.71 24.22 8.09
N GLY A 224 -4.93 24.59 9.35
CA GLY A 224 -4.69 25.91 9.90
C GLY A 224 -3.28 26.04 10.50
N PHE A 225 -3.10 27.01 11.40
CA PHE A 225 -1.79 27.35 11.97
C PHE A 225 -1.13 26.18 12.70
N LEU A 226 -1.93 25.38 13.42
CA LEU A 226 -1.40 24.31 14.28
C LEU A 226 -1.16 23.00 13.52
N GLY A 227 -1.90 22.75 12.45
CA GLY A 227 -1.70 21.55 11.63
C GLY A 227 -0.59 21.70 10.58
N THR A 228 -0.40 22.90 10.03
CA THR A 228 0.41 23.10 8.82
C THR A 228 1.89 22.72 9.01
N ASN A 229 2.48 23.02 10.17
CA ASN A 229 3.88 22.68 10.44
C ASN A 229 4.12 21.18 10.67
N PHE A 230 3.06 20.39 10.91
CA PHE A 230 3.18 18.94 11.07
C PHE A 230 2.81 18.17 9.79
N LEU A 231 1.99 18.74 8.91
CA LEU A 231 1.42 18.04 7.74
C LEU A 231 2.48 17.34 6.88
N CYS A 232 3.40 18.10 6.27
CA CYS A 232 4.44 17.54 5.39
C CYS A 232 5.48 16.70 6.16
N PRO A 233 5.97 17.13 7.36
CA PRO A 233 6.85 16.29 8.16
C PRO A 233 6.27 14.93 8.54
N VAL A 234 4.98 14.87 8.88
CA VAL A 234 4.29 13.61 9.19
C VAL A 234 4.15 12.74 7.94
N LEU A 235 3.69 13.32 6.83
CA LEU A 235 3.59 12.59 5.56
C LEU A 235 4.93 11.94 5.19
N SER A 236 6.03 12.71 5.19
CA SER A 236 7.36 12.16 4.93
C SER A 236 7.79 11.09 5.93
N ARG A 237 7.58 11.32 7.24
CA ARG A 237 7.95 10.36 8.30
C ARG A 237 7.31 8.99 8.10
N TYR A 238 6.05 8.96 7.65
CA TYR A 238 5.32 7.72 7.40
C TYR A 238 5.42 7.23 5.95
N GLY A 239 6.35 7.79 5.17
CA GLY A 239 6.66 7.34 3.81
C GLY A 239 5.66 7.79 2.75
N TYR A 240 5.07 8.98 2.91
CA TYR A 240 4.22 9.65 1.92
C TYR A 240 4.86 10.97 1.46
N SER A 241 6.18 10.92 1.20
CA SER A 241 6.95 12.09 0.79
C SER A 241 6.48 12.63 -0.56
N ASP A 242 6.04 11.75 -1.47
CA ASP A 242 5.40 12.08 -2.74
C ASP A 242 4.21 13.06 -2.56
N ILE A 243 3.33 12.79 -1.59
CA ILE A 243 2.19 13.66 -1.26
C ILE A 243 2.68 14.99 -0.68
N ALA A 244 3.71 14.96 0.16
CA ALA A 244 4.28 16.17 0.74
C ALA A 244 4.86 17.10 -0.35
N TYR A 245 5.57 16.55 -1.35
CA TYR A 245 6.00 17.30 -2.54
C TYR A 245 4.81 17.83 -3.33
N ALA A 246 3.80 17.00 -3.60
CA ALA A 246 2.62 17.41 -4.34
C ALA A 246 1.88 18.58 -3.66
N LEU A 247 1.77 18.57 -2.33
CA LEU A 247 1.19 19.67 -1.54
C LEU A 247 2.00 20.97 -1.67
N VAL A 248 3.34 20.89 -1.63
CA VAL A 248 4.23 22.04 -1.76
C VAL A 248 4.18 22.63 -3.16
N LEU A 249 4.09 21.78 -4.19
CA LEU A 249 4.07 22.16 -5.61
C LEU A 249 2.67 22.57 -6.10
N GLN A 250 1.61 22.29 -5.34
CA GLN A 250 0.24 22.66 -5.67
C GLN A 250 0.09 24.18 -5.87
N THR A 251 -0.59 24.56 -6.95
CA THR A 251 -0.85 25.98 -7.29
C THR A 251 -2.33 26.38 -7.20
N GLU A 252 -3.24 25.42 -7.05
CA GLU A 252 -4.66 25.70 -6.86
C GLU A 252 -5.01 26.02 -5.40
N TYR A 253 -6.06 26.80 -5.19
CA TYR A 253 -6.54 27.13 -3.84
C TYR A 253 -7.16 25.90 -3.14
N PRO A 254 -6.89 25.66 -1.84
CA PRO A 254 -5.86 26.31 -1.00
C PRO A 254 -4.47 25.65 -1.14
N SER A 255 -3.41 26.46 -1.28
CA SER A 255 -2.01 26.02 -1.29
C SER A 255 -1.04 27.19 -1.10
N TRP A 256 0.24 26.89 -0.84
CA TRP A 256 1.30 27.90 -0.89
C TRP A 256 1.48 28.46 -2.30
N GLY A 257 1.53 27.59 -3.31
CA GLY A 257 1.69 27.99 -4.71
C GLY A 257 0.57 28.90 -5.20
N TYR A 258 -0.66 28.74 -4.70
CA TYR A 258 -1.77 29.65 -5.00
C TYR A 258 -1.44 31.11 -4.66
N SER A 259 -0.81 31.35 -3.51
CA SER A 259 -0.40 32.72 -3.14
C SER A 259 0.65 33.25 -4.12
N VAL A 260 1.64 32.42 -4.47
CA VAL A 260 2.74 32.78 -5.37
C VAL A 260 2.25 33.12 -6.78
N VAL A 261 1.41 32.26 -7.39
CA VAL A 261 0.88 32.50 -8.75
C VAL A 261 -0.04 33.72 -8.81
N ASN A 262 -0.56 34.18 -7.65
CA ASN A 262 -1.32 35.42 -7.52
C ASN A 262 -0.46 36.62 -7.05
N GLY A 263 0.86 36.54 -7.16
CA GLY A 263 1.78 37.67 -6.97
C GLY A 263 2.22 37.92 -5.53
N ALA A 264 2.02 36.97 -4.62
CA ALA A 264 2.56 37.07 -3.27
C ALA A 264 4.09 37.06 -3.27
N THR A 265 4.70 38.02 -2.57
CA THR A 265 6.15 38.04 -2.26
C THR A 265 6.43 37.73 -0.79
N THR A 266 5.38 37.47 -0.01
CA THR A 266 5.39 37.13 1.41
C THR A 266 4.28 36.12 1.69
N ILE A 267 4.39 35.37 2.78
CA ILE A 267 3.34 34.44 3.21
C ILE A 267 2.14 35.23 3.74
N TRP A 268 0.94 34.83 3.37
CA TRP A 268 -0.31 35.46 3.79
C TRP A 268 -0.81 34.90 5.13
N GLU A 269 -1.60 35.67 5.86
CA GLU A 269 -2.26 35.21 7.09
C GLU A 269 -3.29 34.13 6.81
N ARG A 270 -3.89 34.13 5.61
CA ARG A 270 -4.92 33.18 5.19
C ARG A 270 -4.57 32.56 3.86
N TRP A 271 -4.97 31.30 3.70
CA TRP A 271 -4.97 30.64 2.39
C TRP A 271 -5.79 31.38 1.33
N ASN A 272 -6.84 32.09 1.75
CA ASN A 272 -7.72 32.89 0.89
C ASN A 272 -7.59 34.40 1.12
N SER A 273 -6.42 34.91 1.53
CA SER A 273 -6.27 36.36 1.74
C SER A 273 -6.70 37.17 0.52
N TYR A 274 -6.43 36.62 -0.67
CA TYR A 274 -7.02 37.00 -1.95
C TYR A 274 -7.71 35.79 -2.59
N THR A 275 -8.82 36.00 -3.29
CA THR A 275 -9.41 35.00 -4.20
C THR A 275 -9.66 35.61 -5.59
N ALA A 276 -9.29 34.88 -6.64
CA ALA A 276 -9.55 35.28 -8.02
C ALA A 276 -11.07 35.45 -8.26
N GLY A 277 -11.48 36.61 -8.76
CA GLY A 277 -12.91 36.96 -8.97
C GLY A 277 -13.68 37.37 -7.70
N GLY A 278 -13.23 36.97 -6.51
CA GLY A 278 -13.83 37.34 -5.22
C GLY A 278 -13.21 38.57 -4.55
N GLY A 279 -11.94 38.88 -4.84
CA GLY A 279 -11.23 40.04 -4.27
C GLY A 279 -10.66 39.78 -2.87
N LEU A 280 -10.39 40.86 -2.13
CA LEU A 280 -9.68 40.81 -0.84
C LEU A 280 -10.58 40.26 0.27
N GLY A 281 -10.20 39.13 0.88
CA GLY A 281 -10.90 38.55 2.03
C GLY A 281 -12.32 38.04 1.74
N ALA A 282 -12.62 37.72 0.48
CA ALA A 282 -13.92 37.16 0.09
C ALA A 282 -14.19 35.81 0.77
N ASN A 283 -15.47 35.55 1.05
CA ASN A 283 -15.99 34.31 1.62
C ASN A 283 -15.47 33.99 3.04
N SER A 284 -15.30 35.01 3.87
CA SER A 284 -15.01 34.85 5.30
C SER A 284 -15.88 35.77 6.16
N SER A 285 -16.42 35.21 7.26
CA SER A 285 -17.12 35.97 8.31
C SER A 285 -16.27 37.06 8.98
N LEU A 286 -14.94 36.98 8.82
CA LEU A 286 -13.97 37.93 9.37
C LEU A 286 -13.60 39.05 8.36
N GLY A 287 -13.86 38.87 7.06
CA GLY A 287 -13.60 39.85 6.00
C GLY A 287 -12.22 40.53 6.08
N SER A 288 -12.17 41.84 5.82
CA SER A 288 -10.94 42.66 5.90
C SER A 288 -10.46 42.96 7.33
N THR A 289 -11.21 42.55 8.37
CA THR A 289 -10.86 42.87 9.77
C THR A 289 -9.65 42.09 10.28
N MET A 290 -9.27 41.01 9.61
CA MET A 290 -8.10 40.19 9.95
C MET A 290 -7.53 39.52 8.69
N ASN A 291 -6.87 40.27 7.82
CA ASN A 291 -6.38 39.75 6.53
C ASN A 291 -5.02 40.34 6.15
N SER A 292 -3.97 39.94 6.87
CA SER A 292 -2.59 40.34 6.57
C SER A 292 -2.01 39.58 5.38
N TYR A 293 -1.23 40.26 4.54
CA TYR A 293 -0.48 39.68 3.42
C TYR A 293 0.98 39.36 3.77
N ASN A 294 1.34 39.54 5.04
CA ASN A 294 2.69 39.29 5.54
C ASN A 294 2.59 38.71 6.95
N HIS A 295 2.53 37.38 7.01
CA HIS A 295 2.34 36.59 8.21
C HIS A 295 3.10 35.27 8.08
N TYR A 296 4.11 35.05 8.90
CA TYR A 296 5.10 33.98 8.68
C TYR A 296 4.63 32.58 9.07
N CYS A 297 3.48 32.41 9.70
CA CYS A 297 3.05 31.13 10.29
C CYS A 297 3.03 29.97 9.27
N TYR A 298 2.43 30.14 8.09
CA TYR A 298 2.46 29.12 7.03
C TYR A 298 3.81 29.00 6.32
N GLY A 299 4.75 29.90 6.60
CA GLY A 299 6.15 29.77 6.17
C GLY A 299 6.89 28.64 6.89
N SER A 300 6.28 28.03 7.91
CA SER A 300 6.80 26.85 8.63
C SER A 300 7.14 25.65 7.74
N ILE A 301 6.64 25.62 6.50
CA ILE A 301 7.00 24.59 5.52
C ILE A 301 8.50 24.56 5.18
N VAL A 302 9.22 25.68 5.35
CA VAL A 302 10.64 25.76 5.01
C VAL A 302 11.48 24.83 5.89
N SER A 303 11.12 24.58 7.15
CA SER A 303 11.85 23.58 7.94
C SER A 303 11.71 22.18 7.35
N TRP A 304 10.56 21.81 6.78
CA TRP A 304 10.45 20.55 6.02
C TRP A 304 11.32 20.56 4.76
N MET A 305 11.44 21.70 4.07
CA MET A 305 12.31 21.83 2.90
C MET A 305 13.78 21.59 3.26
N PHE A 306 14.25 22.07 4.42
CA PHE A 306 15.60 21.77 4.90
C PHE A 306 15.72 20.34 5.42
N GLU A 307 14.85 19.95 6.35
CA GLU A 307 14.96 18.68 7.09
C GLU A 307 14.71 17.45 6.22
N GLN A 308 13.72 17.50 5.33
CA GLN A 308 13.29 16.33 4.56
C GLN A 308 13.64 16.45 3.08
N MET A 309 13.32 17.57 2.43
CA MET A 309 13.62 17.73 0.99
C MET A 309 15.13 17.81 0.75
N ALA A 310 15.85 18.65 1.49
CA ALA A 310 17.32 18.71 1.44
C ALA A 310 17.98 17.67 2.35
N GLY A 311 17.28 17.13 3.35
CA GLY A 311 17.84 16.13 4.24
C GLY A 311 18.88 16.69 5.20
N ILE A 312 18.72 17.91 5.74
CA ILE A 312 19.63 18.50 6.75
C ILE A 312 18.87 18.58 8.08
N GLN A 313 19.14 17.66 9.01
CA GLN A 313 18.44 17.58 10.28
C GLN A 313 19.41 17.67 11.47
N PRO A 314 19.03 18.38 12.56
CA PRO A 314 19.81 18.35 13.79
C PRO A 314 19.67 16.99 14.47
N ASP A 315 20.77 16.46 15.02
CA ASP A 315 20.69 15.33 15.95
C ASP A 315 20.24 15.81 17.33
N GLU A 316 19.18 15.23 17.87
CA GLU A 316 18.70 15.56 19.21
C GLU A 316 19.63 15.03 20.32
N ALA A 317 20.40 13.97 20.04
CA ALA A 317 21.36 13.41 20.98
C ALA A 317 22.69 14.18 21.01
N ASP A 318 23.02 14.88 19.93
CA ASP A 318 24.23 15.69 19.79
C ASP A 318 23.91 17.02 19.05
N PRO A 319 23.32 17.98 19.78
CA PRO A 319 22.62 19.14 19.22
C PRO A 319 23.57 20.21 18.64
N GLY A 320 22.98 21.24 18.03
CA GLY A 320 23.75 22.35 17.46
C GLY A 320 24.43 22.01 16.13
N PHE A 321 24.02 20.91 15.50
CA PHE A 321 24.64 20.35 14.30
C PHE A 321 26.11 19.95 14.48
N HIS A 322 26.49 19.54 15.70
CA HIS A 322 27.78 18.88 15.94
C HIS A 322 27.78 17.47 15.32
N HIS A 323 26.69 16.74 15.52
CA HIS A 323 26.31 15.61 14.66
C HIS A 323 25.08 15.98 13.83
N ILE A 324 25.10 15.59 12.56
CA ILE A 324 24.07 15.96 11.57
C ILE A 324 23.40 14.68 11.08
N LEU A 325 22.07 14.64 11.10
CA LEU A 325 21.32 13.56 10.47
C LEU A 325 20.97 13.98 9.05
N MET A 326 21.40 13.19 8.07
CA MET A 326 21.26 13.52 6.66
C MET A 326 20.45 12.49 5.88
N GLN A 327 19.18 12.80 5.67
CA GLN A 327 18.21 11.87 5.07
C GLN A 327 17.28 12.63 4.10
N PRO A 328 17.71 12.85 2.84
CA PRO A 328 16.88 13.52 1.87
C PRO A 328 15.79 12.58 1.34
N ALA A 329 14.55 13.07 1.34
CA ALA A 329 13.44 12.49 0.59
C ALA A 329 13.58 12.88 -0.89
N ILE A 330 14.54 12.28 -1.61
CA ILE A 330 14.77 12.55 -3.04
C ILE A 330 13.53 12.12 -3.83
N SER A 331 13.04 13.00 -4.70
CA SER A 331 11.87 12.77 -5.55
C SER A 331 12.14 13.26 -6.97
N ASP A 332 11.56 12.56 -7.95
CA ASP A 332 11.56 12.94 -9.37
C ASP A 332 10.53 14.04 -9.71
N GLN A 333 9.71 14.48 -8.74
CA GLN A 333 8.84 15.66 -8.89
C GLN A 333 9.62 16.97 -9.05
N LEU A 334 10.92 16.97 -8.70
CA LEU A 334 11.85 18.07 -8.94
C LEU A 334 13.11 17.54 -9.61
N ASN A 335 13.67 18.34 -10.52
CA ASN A 335 14.94 17.98 -11.18
C ASN A 335 16.14 18.07 -10.24
N PHE A 336 16.13 19.03 -9.30
CA PHE A 336 17.20 19.22 -8.36
C PHE A 336 16.74 19.99 -7.12
N VAL A 337 17.52 19.83 -6.04
CA VAL A 337 17.50 20.69 -4.85
C VAL A 337 18.93 21.09 -4.54
N ASN A 338 19.12 22.33 -4.09
CA ASN A 338 20.40 22.84 -3.60
C ASN A 338 20.13 23.70 -2.36
N ALA A 339 20.58 23.23 -1.20
CA ALA A 339 20.39 23.90 0.07
C ALA A 339 21.72 24.01 0.83
N SER A 340 21.86 25.11 1.57
CA SER A 340 22.96 25.36 2.49
C SER A 340 22.43 25.95 3.79
N TYR A 341 22.99 25.51 4.92
CA TYR A 341 22.68 26.02 6.24
C TYR A 341 23.97 26.45 6.94
N GLU A 342 23.99 27.67 7.48
CA GLU A 342 25.12 28.21 8.24
C GLU A 342 24.97 27.84 9.71
N SER A 343 25.58 26.73 10.13
CA SER A 343 25.57 26.30 11.53
C SER A 343 26.68 27.00 12.33
N VAL A 344 26.68 26.78 13.65
CA VAL A 344 27.76 27.26 14.53
C VAL A 344 29.13 26.66 14.22
N TYR A 345 29.17 25.56 13.45
CA TYR A 345 30.40 24.89 12.98
C TYR A 345 30.82 25.31 11.57
N GLY A 346 29.93 25.98 10.81
CA GLY A 346 30.14 26.42 9.44
C GLY A 346 29.06 25.93 8.48
N THR A 347 29.29 26.10 7.18
CA THR A 347 28.32 25.74 6.14
C THR A 347 28.13 24.22 6.04
N ILE A 348 26.89 23.78 6.21
CA ILE A 348 26.40 22.45 5.85
C ILE A 348 25.70 22.59 4.50
N SER A 349 26.04 21.75 3.51
CA SER A 349 25.35 21.77 2.22
C SER A 349 24.82 20.41 1.83
N SER A 350 23.67 20.42 1.15
CA SER A 350 23.03 19.24 0.59
C SER A 350 22.41 19.62 -0.75
N SER A 351 22.89 19.00 -1.81
CA SER A 351 22.38 19.22 -3.15
C SER A 351 22.23 17.92 -3.89
N TRP A 352 21.02 17.62 -4.36
CA TRP A 352 20.78 16.45 -5.19
C TRP A 352 20.19 16.84 -6.54
N GLU A 353 20.48 16.05 -7.56
CA GLU A 353 19.93 16.15 -8.90
C GLU A 353 19.45 14.78 -9.36
N VAL A 354 18.33 14.74 -10.08
CA VAL A 354 17.70 13.52 -10.59
C VAL A 354 17.73 13.53 -12.11
N ALA A 355 18.22 12.45 -12.70
CA ALA A 355 18.23 12.21 -14.14
C ALA A 355 18.15 10.70 -14.43
N ASP A 356 17.34 10.31 -15.42
CA ASP A 356 17.23 8.93 -15.91
C ASP A 356 16.97 7.87 -14.81
N GLY A 357 16.11 8.20 -13.83
CA GLY A 357 15.78 7.31 -12.71
C GLY A 357 16.92 7.14 -11.69
N ARG A 358 17.95 7.99 -11.77
CA ARG A 358 19.09 8.00 -10.86
C ARG A 358 19.25 9.37 -10.23
N TYR A 359 19.95 9.41 -9.10
CA TYR A 359 20.29 10.65 -8.43
C TYR A 359 21.80 10.77 -8.20
N LEU A 360 22.27 12.01 -8.19
CA LEU A 360 23.58 12.42 -7.68
C LEU A 360 23.36 13.40 -6.54
N TRP A 361 23.81 13.03 -5.34
CA TRP A 361 23.68 13.80 -4.12
C TRP A 361 25.05 14.22 -3.62
N ARG A 362 25.27 15.52 -3.45
CA ARG A 362 26.49 16.16 -2.96
C ARG A 362 26.25 16.73 -1.58
N VAL A 363 27.15 16.41 -0.66
CA VAL A 363 27.06 16.77 0.75
C VAL A 363 28.34 17.46 1.21
N THR A 364 28.24 18.51 2.01
CA THR A 364 29.40 19.08 2.73
C THR A 364 29.14 19.14 4.22
N ILE A 365 30.06 18.58 4.99
CA ILE A 365 30.07 18.57 6.45
C ILE A 365 31.19 19.52 6.94
N PRO A 366 30.89 20.54 7.75
CA PRO A 366 31.88 21.50 8.20
C PRO A 366 32.91 20.87 9.14
N ALA A 367 34.04 21.56 9.31
CA ALA A 367 35.10 21.13 10.22
C ALA A 367 34.57 20.99 11.65
N ASN A 368 35.07 19.99 12.38
CA ASN A 368 34.67 19.69 13.76
C ASN A 368 33.18 19.28 13.91
N ALA A 369 32.52 18.89 12.81
CA ALA A 369 31.22 18.22 12.81
C ALA A 369 31.31 16.84 12.14
N SER A 370 30.28 16.03 12.34
CA SER A 370 30.11 14.70 11.73
C SER A 370 28.68 14.52 11.26
N ALA A 371 28.43 13.49 10.44
CA ALA A 371 27.08 13.19 9.97
C ALA A 371 26.80 11.70 9.89
N THR A 372 25.55 11.32 10.14
CA THR A 372 24.99 10.03 9.70
C THR A 372 24.14 10.30 8.46
N ILE A 373 24.43 9.60 7.36
CA ILE A 373 23.66 9.72 6.12
C ILE A 373 22.82 8.45 5.87
N TRP A 374 21.61 8.64 5.36
CA TRP A 374 20.74 7.59 4.82
C TRP A 374 20.67 7.78 3.31
N ALA A 375 21.54 7.10 2.56
CA ALA A 375 21.55 7.16 1.10
C ALA A 375 20.38 6.33 0.53
N PRO A 376 19.40 6.93 -0.18
CA PRO A 376 18.24 6.22 -0.68
C PRO A 376 18.59 5.08 -1.66
N GLY A 377 17.87 3.96 -1.58
CA GLY A 377 18.01 2.85 -2.53
C GLY A 377 19.40 2.20 -2.53
N ASP A 378 19.97 2.00 -3.72
CA ASP A 378 21.32 1.43 -3.85
C ASP A 378 22.44 2.47 -3.73
N GLY A 379 22.13 3.66 -3.20
CA GLY A 379 23.05 4.79 -3.02
C GLY A 379 24.41 4.41 -2.45
N ARG A 380 25.50 4.81 -3.12
CA ARG A 380 26.88 4.54 -2.71
C ARG A 380 27.74 5.79 -2.76
N LEU A 381 28.71 5.84 -1.85
CA LEU A 381 29.78 6.84 -1.84
C LEU A 381 30.94 6.37 -2.69
N ASP A 382 31.54 7.31 -3.43
CA ASP A 382 32.68 7.02 -4.29
C ASP A 382 34.01 6.91 -3.52
N ASP A 383 34.13 7.58 -2.37
CA ASP A 383 35.32 7.54 -1.50
C ASP A 383 35.00 6.82 -0.18
N MET A 384 35.45 5.56 -0.07
CA MET A 384 35.21 4.73 1.12
C MET A 384 36.30 4.87 2.19
N ASP A 385 37.40 5.60 1.93
CA ASP A 385 38.53 5.67 2.86
C ASP A 385 38.26 6.62 4.06
N GLN A 386 37.29 7.53 3.91
CA GLN A 386 36.85 8.48 4.95
C GLN A 386 35.47 8.18 5.53
N VAL A 387 34.93 7.00 5.22
CA VAL A 387 33.52 6.66 5.43
C VAL A 387 33.40 5.33 6.16
N ARG A 388 32.54 5.28 7.18
CA ARG A 388 32.23 4.03 7.88
C ARG A 388 30.81 3.60 7.55
N ALA A 389 30.67 2.45 6.89
CA ALA A 389 29.35 1.84 6.66
C ALA A 389 28.76 1.34 8.00
N LEU A 390 27.51 1.72 8.28
CA LEU A 390 26.77 1.30 9.48
C LEU A 390 25.75 0.18 9.19
N GLY A 391 25.38 -0.01 7.93
CA GLY A 391 24.48 -1.08 7.50
C GLY A 391 23.40 -0.59 6.54
N LYS A 392 22.21 -1.18 6.67
CA LYS A 392 21.01 -0.81 5.90
C LYS A 392 19.83 -0.66 6.83
N GLU A 393 18.95 0.30 6.52
CA GLU A 393 17.64 0.46 7.16
C GLU A 393 16.59 0.68 6.06
N GLY A 394 15.60 -0.21 6.01
CA GLY A 394 14.68 -0.26 4.86
C GLY A 394 15.44 -0.43 3.54
N THR A 395 15.23 0.50 2.62
CA THR A 395 15.94 0.53 1.33
C THR A 395 17.21 1.37 1.35
N ALA A 396 17.53 2.09 2.42
CA ALA A 396 18.65 3.02 2.47
C ALA A 396 19.93 2.38 2.99
N ASN A 397 21.08 2.77 2.41
CA ASN A 397 22.40 2.46 2.97
C ASN A 397 22.78 3.53 3.99
N ILE A 398 23.27 3.11 5.16
CA ILE A 398 23.64 4.04 6.25
C ILE A 398 25.17 4.15 6.33
N TYR A 399 25.65 5.39 6.37
CA TYR A 399 27.06 5.70 6.56
C TYR A 399 27.29 6.77 7.62
N GLU A 400 28.42 6.69 8.29
CA GLU A 400 28.96 7.74 9.17
C GLU A 400 30.07 8.47 8.42
N LEU A 401 29.97 9.80 8.36
CA LEU A 401 30.86 10.72 7.67
C LEU A 401 31.54 11.67 8.65
N SER A 402 32.81 11.95 8.37
CA SER A 402 33.55 13.03 9.03
C SER A 402 33.38 14.36 8.27
N SER A 403 34.08 15.41 8.70
CA SER A 403 34.08 16.69 7.97
C SER A 403 34.69 16.51 6.57
N GLY A 404 34.03 17.06 5.55
CA GLY A 404 34.48 16.91 4.16
C GLY A 404 33.36 17.17 3.15
N SER A 405 33.69 16.95 1.88
CA SER A 405 32.71 16.97 0.78
C SER A 405 32.61 15.59 0.16
N TYR A 406 31.38 15.14 -0.06
CA TYR A 406 31.06 13.78 -0.47
C TYR A 406 30.10 13.80 -1.65
N GLU A 407 30.24 12.82 -2.55
CA GLU A 407 29.28 12.54 -3.62
C GLU A 407 28.70 11.14 -3.43
N ILE A 408 27.39 11.04 -3.59
CA ILE A 408 26.60 9.82 -3.44
C ILE A 408 25.78 9.63 -4.71
N THR A 409 25.87 8.45 -5.32
CA THR A 409 25.07 8.11 -6.51
C THR A 409 24.22 6.87 -6.26
N GLY A 410 22.98 6.90 -6.74
CA GLY A 410 22.04 5.79 -6.58
C GLY A 410 20.92 5.81 -7.60
N ALA A 411 20.20 4.71 -7.70
CA ALA A 411 18.91 4.61 -8.37
C ALA A 411 17.80 5.08 -7.43
N LEU A 412 16.84 5.82 -7.98
CA LEU A 412 15.54 6.01 -7.33
C LEU A 412 14.80 4.68 -7.47
N ASN A 413 14.77 3.89 -6.39
CA ASN A 413 13.86 2.75 -6.33
C ASN A 413 12.42 3.29 -6.28
N ALA A 414 11.48 2.59 -6.93
CA ALA A 414 10.06 2.93 -6.88
C ALA A 414 9.61 3.16 -5.42
N ASP A 415 8.97 4.31 -5.19
CA ASP A 415 8.58 4.76 -3.87
C ASP A 415 7.55 3.78 -3.25
N PRO A 416 7.82 3.19 -2.07
CA PRO A 416 6.85 2.35 -1.36
C PRO A 416 5.54 3.07 -1.00
N SER A 417 5.49 4.41 -1.07
CA SER A 417 4.30 5.23 -0.84
C SER A 417 3.13 4.81 -1.73
N VAL A 418 3.34 4.72 -3.05
CA VAL A 418 2.35 4.33 -4.06
C VAL A 418 1.73 2.97 -3.74
N LEU A 419 2.50 2.07 -3.13
CA LEU A 419 2.08 0.75 -2.69
C LEU A 419 1.22 0.81 -1.41
N ARG A 420 1.56 1.69 -0.46
CA ARG A 420 0.76 1.95 0.77
C ARG A 420 -0.53 2.70 0.47
N ASP A 421 -0.50 3.56 -0.55
CA ASP A 421 -1.61 4.38 -1.00
C ASP A 421 -2.76 3.57 -1.57
N ARG A 422 -2.44 2.58 -2.40
CA ARG A 422 -3.43 1.69 -3.00
C ARG A 422 -4.02 0.70 -2.00
N LEU A 423 -3.27 0.31 -0.97
CA LEU A 423 -3.81 -0.45 0.17
C LEU A 423 -4.75 0.39 1.05
N ALA A 424 -4.44 1.68 1.26
CA ALA A 424 -5.25 2.59 2.07
C ALA A 424 -6.56 3.04 1.39
N GLU A 425 -6.66 2.91 0.07
CA GLU A 425 -7.88 3.16 -0.68
C GLU A 425 -8.96 2.10 -0.43
N ILE A 426 -8.56 0.88 -0.06
CA ILE A 426 -9.47 -0.22 0.31
C ILE A 426 -10.09 0.09 1.69
N ASP A 427 -11.42 0.22 1.76
CA ASP A 427 -12.19 0.49 3.00
C ASP A 427 -12.26 -0.76 3.89
N LEU A 428 -11.15 -1.09 4.53
CA LEU A 428 -10.94 -2.31 5.29
C LEU A 428 -11.94 -2.51 6.43
N ASP A 429 -12.46 -1.42 7.01
CA ASP A 429 -13.45 -1.50 8.09
C ASP A 429 -14.82 -1.85 7.58
N PHE A 430 -15.22 -1.27 6.44
CA PHE A 430 -16.44 -1.65 5.76
C PHE A 430 -16.42 -3.15 5.44
N TYR A 431 -15.31 -3.68 4.95
CA TYR A 431 -15.25 -5.10 4.57
C TYR A 431 -15.12 -6.05 5.77
N THR A 432 -14.33 -5.69 6.78
CA THR A 432 -14.16 -6.50 8.00
C THR A 432 -15.45 -6.55 8.81
N GLN A 433 -16.20 -5.44 8.90
CA GLN A 433 -17.47 -5.42 9.63
C GLN A 433 -18.62 -6.13 8.89
N ASN A 434 -18.64 -6.09 7.56
CA ASN A 434 -19.78 -6.60 6.78
C ASN A 434 -19.59 -8.02 6.22
N TYR A 435 -18.36 -8.55 6.14
CA TYR A 435 -18.08 -9.83 5.45
C TYR A 435 -17.11 -10.78 6.19
N ALA A 436 -16.91 -10.60 7.50
CA ALA A 436 -16.00 -11.43 8.33
C ALA A 436 -16.25 -12.95 8.23
N ASP A 437 -17.49 -13.38 8.04
CA ASP A 437 -17.89 -14.78 8.03
C ASP A 437 -17.69 -15.49 6.67
N GLN A 438 -17.25 -14.76 5.63
CA GLN A 438 -17.11 -15.25 4.25
C GLN A 438 -15.65 -15.51 3.81
N GLY A 439 -14.70 -15.60 4.76
CA GLY A 439 -13.30 -15.97 4.49
C GLY A 439 -12.35 -14.84 4.06
N LEU A 440 -12.88 -13.62 3.87
CA LEU A 440 -12.11 -12.44 3.45
C LEU A 440 -11.06 -11.97 4.47
N SER A 441 -11.34 -12.13 5.76
CA SER A 441 -10.38 -11.79 6.83
C SER A 441 -9.05 -12.54 6.68
N THR A 442 -9.06 -13.74 6.08
CA THR A 442 -7.87 -14.58 5.98
C THR A 442 -7.08 -14.34 4.69
N VAL A 443 -7.75 -14.05 3.56
CA VAL A 443 -7.08 -13.58 2.33
C VAL A 443 -6.41 -12.23 2.60
N TYR A 444 -7.10 -11.36 3.34
CA TYR A 444 -6.57 -10.08 3.82
C TYR A 444 -5.39 -10.25 4.77
N GLN A 445 -5.51 -11.07 5.82
CA GLN A 445 -4.41 -11.33 6.75
C GLN A 445 -3.19 -11.94 6.04
N SER A 446 -3.41 -12.84 5.07
CA SER A 446 -2.34 -13.45 4.29
C SER A 446 -1.66 -12.46 3.33
N ALA A 447 -2.40 -11.51 2.76
CA ALA A 447 -1.85 -10.43 1.95
C ALA A 447 -1.08 -9.42 2.82
N ALA A 448 -1.59 -9.09 4.01
CA ALA A 448 -0.91 -8.24 4.99
C ALA A 448 0.38 -8.88 5.52
N ASP A 449 0.36 -10.17 5.86
CA ASP A 449 1.54 -10.93 6.30
C ASP A 449 2.56 -11.08 5.15
N TYR A 450 2.08 -11.26 3.91
CA TYR A 450 2.93 -11.28 2.71
C TYR A 450 3.63 -9.93 2.49
N LEU A 451 2.94 -8.81 2.70
CA LEU A 451 3.46 -7.42 2.60
C LEU A 451 4.43 -7.02 3.73
N ALA A 452 4.40 -7.73 4.85
CA ALA A 452 5.35 -7.55 5.94
C ALA A 452 6.73 -8.21 5.68
N GLY A 453 6.83 -9.09 4.67
CA GLY A 453 8.02 -9.90 4.35
C GLY A 453 9.15 -9.21 3.56
N GLY A 454 8.94 -8.02 2.99
CA GLY A 454 9.99 -7.10 2.54
C GLY A 454 10.69 -7.37 1.19
N VAL A 455 10.16 -8.22 0.29
CA VAL A 455 10.78 -8.46 -1.04
C VAL A 455 9.72 -8.41 -2.15
N TYR A 456 9.60 -7.29 -2.86
CA TYR A 456 8.58 -7.11 -3.94
C TYR A 456 9.14 -6.46 -5.20
N THR A 457 8.45 -6.69 -6.33
CA THR A 457 8.60 -5.95 -7.59
C THR A 457 7.25 -5.34 -7.98
N GLU A 458 7.24 -4.21 -8.67
CA GLU A 458 6.02 -3.44 -9.05
C GLU A 458 4.97 -4.32 -9.77
N GLU A 459 5.40 -5.11 -10.77
CA GLU A 459 4.56 -6.07 -11.52
C GLU A 459 3.91 -7.16 -10.63
N ARG A 460 4.56 -7.55 -9.53
CA ARG A 460 4.06 -8.58 -8.59
C ARG A 460 2.95 -8.04 -7.68
N LEU A 461 3.00 -6.75 -7.37
CA LEU A 461 1.98 -6.14 -6.50
C LEU A 461 0.74 -5.71 -7.29
N ASP A 462 0.89 -5.25 -8.53
CA ASP A 462 -0.23 -4.95 -9.42
C ASP A 462 -1.14 -6.17 -9.61
N THR A 463 -0.54 -7.34 -9.85
CA THR A 463 -1.29 -8.60 -9.98
C THR A 463 -2.03 -8.97 -8.70
N LEU A 464 -1.44 -8.77 -7.52
CA LEU A 464 -2.08 -9.06 -6.23
C LEU A 464 -3.24 -8.10 -5.94
N LEU A 465 -3.06 -6.81 -6.26
CA LEU A 465 -4.05 -5.74 -6.07
C LEU A 465 -5.23 -5.87 -7.05
N GLU A 466 -4.98 -6.15 -8.33
CA GLU A 466 -6.04 -6.42 -9.33
C GLU A 466 -6.91 -7.62 -8.90
N ASN A 467 -6.31 -8.64 -8.28
CA ASN A 467 -7.02 -9.79 -7.74
C ASN A 467 -7.85 -9.46 -6.49
N LEU A 468 -7.33 -8.60 -5.60
CA LEU A 468 -8.05 -8.07 -4.44
C LEU A 468 -9.22 -7.15 -4.85
N GLU A 469 -9.00 -6.23 -5.78
CA GLU A 469 -10.04 -5.33 -6.33
C GLU A 469 -11.13 -6.10 -7.10
N SER A 470 -10.75 -7.13 -7.85
CA SER A 470 -11.70 -8.04 -8.51
C SER A 470 -12.56 -8.80 -7.51
N CYS A 471 -11.99 -9.21 -6.37
CA CYS A 471 -12.76 -9.82 -5.28
C CYS A 471 -13.75 -8.88 -4.63
N LEU A 472 -13.30 -7.67 -4.30
CA LEU A 472 -14.13 -6.64 -3.68
C LEU A 472 -15.27 -6.23 -4.61
N SER A 473 -15.02 -6.18 -5.93
CA SER A 473 -16.03 -5.89 -6.97
C SER A 473 -17.05 -7.01 -7.14
N ALA A 474 -16.64 -8.28 -7.05
CA ALA A 474 -17.55 -9.42 -7.10
C ALA A 474 -18.49 -9.46 -5.88
N LEU A 475 -17.96 -9.16 -4.67
CA LEU A 475 -18.73 -9.16 -3.41
C LEU A 475 -19.77 -8.04 -3.32
N ALA A 476 -19.48 -6.86 -3.88
CA ALA A 476 -20.44 -5.76 -3.96
C ALA A 476 -21.71 -6.11 -4.76
N CYS A 477 -21.62 -7.07 -5.69
CA CYS A 477 -22.77 -7.60 -6.41
C CYS A 477 -23.54 -8.67 -5.63
N VAL A 478 -22.88 -9.47 -4.78
CA VAL A 478 -23.53 -10.47 -3.90
C VAL A 478 -24.36 -9.80 -2.79
N SER A 479 -24.01 -8.56 -2.40
CA SER A 479 -24.76 -7.75 -1.42
C SER A 479 -26.01 -7.04 -1.95
N ARG A 480 -26.36 -7.18 -3.24
CA ARG A 480 -27.74 -6.87 -3.65
C ARG A 480 -28.61 -7.97 -3.05
N PRO A 481 -29.73 -7.65 -2.35
CA PRO A 481 -30.67 -8.70 -2.01
C PRO A 481 -30.98 -9.43 -3.32
N GLN A 482 -30.71 -10.73 -3.36
CA GLN A 482 -31.51 -11.58 -4.22
C GLN A 482 -32.93 -11.31 -3.73
N GLU A 483 -33.66 -10.44 -4.43
CA GLU A 483 -35.11 -10.37 -4.26
C GLU A 483 -35.58 -11.80 -4.19
N GLU A 484 -36.40 -12.09 -3.17
CA GLU A 484 -37.11 -13.36 -3.03
C GLU A 484 -37.76 -13.69 -4.37
N GLY A 485 -37.00 -14.49 -5.07
CA GLY A 485 -37.12 -14.83 -6.45
C GLY A 485 -36.16 -15.98 -6.55
N MET A 486 -36.50 -17.08 -5.85
CA MET A 486 -36.28 -18.39 -6.42
C MET A 486 -36.47 -18.18 -7.93
N VAL A 487 -35.38 -18.21 -8.70
CA VAL A 487 -35.51 -18.37 -10.14
C VAL A 487 -36.38 -19.60 -10.24
N CYS A 488 -37.63 -19.40 -10.69
CA CYS A 488 -38.58 -20.48 -10.86
C CYS A 488 -37.78 -21.58 -11.55
N ILE A 489 -37.65 -22.72 -10.86
CA ILE A 489 -36.97 -23.90 -11.36
C ILE A 489 -37.78 -24.30 -12.60
N GLY A 490 -37.39 -23.74 -13.74
CA GLY A 490 -38.06 -23.88 -15.00
C GLY A 490 -37.79 -25.28 -15.49
N ASP A 491 -38.64 -26.22 -15.10
CA ASP A 491 -38.74 -27.60 -15.57
C ASP A 491 -37.42 -28.25 -16.06
N TYR A 492 -36.38 -28.17 -15.23
CA TYR A 492 -35.11 -28.88 -15.42
C TYR A 492 -35.20 -30.31 -14.85
N THR A 493 -36.37 -30.93 -14.96
CA THR A 493 -36.60 -32.35 -14.64
C THR A 493 -35.91 -33.31 -15.63
N ARG A 494 -35.33 -32.79 -16.72
CA ARG A 494 -34.59 -33.56 -17.74
C ARG A 494 -33.19 -34.01 -17.32
N PHE A 495 -32.58 -33.34 -16.34
CA PHE A 495 -31.16 -33.50 -16.01
C PHE A 495 -30.76 -34.85 -15.42
N PRO A 496 -31.60 -35.68 -14.79
CA PRO A 496 -31.15 -37.00 -14.34
C PRO A 496 -31.07 -38.07 -15.43
N ASN A 497 -31.62 -37.85 -16.64
CA ASN A 497 -31.94 -38.94 -17.58
C ASN A 497 -31.18 -38.92 -18.94
N GLU A 498 -30.37 -37.90 -19.21
CA GLU A 498 -29.62 -37.79 -20.48
C GLU A 498 -28.13 -38.20 -20.31
N ALA A 499 -27.52 -38.75 -21.36
CA ALA A 499 -26.14 -39.23 -21.33
C ALA A 499 -25.09 -38.10 -21.47
N ALA A 500 -25.50 -36.93 -21.96
CA ALA A 500 -24.64 -35.77 -22.19
C ALA A 500 -25.37 -34.47 -21.79
N TYR A 501 -24.69 -33.61 -21.04
CA TYR A 501 -25.21 -32.32 -20.57
C TYR A 501 -24.43 -31.18 -21.19
N GLN A 502 -25.08 -30.04 -21.44
CA GLN A 502 -24.41 -28.86 -21.98
C GLN A 502 -24.61 -27.70 -21.02
N ILE A 503 -23.54 -26.98 -20.73
CA ILE A 503 -23.54 -25.76 -19.94
C ILE A 503 -23.09 -24.64 -20.87
N THR A 504 -23.92 -23.61 -20.97
CA THR A 504 -23.72 -22.43 -21.81
C THR A 504 -23.68 -21.13 -21.00
N THR A 505 -24.18 -21.16 -19.75
CA THR A 505 -24.27 -20.00 -18.85
C THR A 505 -23.78 -20.30 -17.44
N ALA A 506 -23.39 -19.25 -16.70
CA ALA A 506 -22.96 -19.36 -15.30
C ALA A 506 -24.09 -19.86 -14.37
N SER A 507 -25.35 -19.49 -14.62
CA SER A 507 -26.49 -19.98 -13.83
C SER A 507 -26.72 -21.49 -14.01
N GLU A 508 -26.49 -22.03 -15.20
CA GLU A 508 -26.52 -23.49 -15.44
C GLU A 508 -25.39 -24.22 -14.71
N TRP A 509 -24.22 -23.59 -14.60
CA TRP A 509 -23.12 -24.12 -13.80
C TRP A 509 -23.47 -24.18 -12.30
N ILE A 510 -24.08 -23.13 -11.76
CA ILE A 510 -24.54 -23.11 -10.35
C ILE A 510 -25.55 -24.24 -10.10
N TYR A 511 -26.51 -24.42 -11.00
CA TYR A 511 -27.46 -25.52 -10.91
C TYR A 511 -26.79 -26.90 -10.99
N PHE A 512 -25.80 -27.04 -11.88
CA PHE A 512 -24.99 -28.26 -11.98
C PHE A 512 -24.26 -28.56 -10.66
N ALA A 513 -23.67 -27.56 -10.00
CA ALA A 513 -23.04 -27.72 -8.69
C ALA A 513 -24.05 -28.21 -7.63
N GLN A 514 -25.24 -27.60 -7.58
CA GLN A 514 -26.32 -27.97 -6.66
C GLN A 514 -26.81 -29.41 -6.89
N LEU A 515 -26.90 -29.86 -8.14
CA LEU A 515 -27.27 -31.24 -8.46
C LEU A 515 -26.26 -32.24 -7.90
N VAL A 516 -24.96 -31.98 -8.07
CA VAL A 516 -23.90 -32.84 -7.52
C VAL A 516 -23.98 -32.87 -5.98
N GLU A 517 -24.19 -31.71 -5.35
CA GLU A 517 -24.32 -31.63 -3.89
C GLU A 517 -25.59 -32.31 -3.34
N SER A 518 -26.65 -32.38 -4.16
CA SER A 518 -27.87 -33.13 -3.83
C SER A 518 -27.70 -34.65 -3.90
N GLY A 519 -26.58 -35.14 -4.46
CA GLY A 519 -26.24 -36.56 -4.58
C GLY A 519 -26.34 -37.12 -6.01
N VAL A 520 -26.58 -36.27 -7.02
CA VAL A 520 -26.51 -36.68 -8.42
C VAL A 520 -25.05 -36.65 -8.85
N THR A 521 -24.34 -37.77 -8.74
CA THR A 521 -22.87 -37.82 -8.92
C THR A 521 -22.37 -37.67 -10.36
N PHE A 522 -23.26 -37.78 -11.36
CA PHE A 522 -22.93 -37.82 -12.80
C PHE A 522 -22.03 -39.00 -13.21
N GLN A 523 -21.96 -40.07 -12.41
CA GLN A 523 -21.20 -41.26 -12.77
C GLN A 523 -21.62 -41.80 -14.14
N GLY A 524 -20.64 -42.00 -15.03
CA GLY A 524 -20.85 -42.49 -16.39
C GLY A 524 -21.44 -41.46 -17.38
N LYS A 525 -21.55 -40.19 -16.99
CA LYS A 525 -22.12 -39.12 -17.83
C LYS A 525 -21.08 -38.06 -18.18
N THR A 526 -21.32 -37.33 -19.27
CA THR A 526 -20.44 -36.24 -19.72
C THR A 526 -21.14 -34.89 -19.68
N VAL A 527 -20.47 -33.88 -19.13
CA VAL A 527 -20.90 -32.48 -19.09
C VAL A 527 -20.00 -31.69 -20.03
N TYR A 528 -20.56 -30.98 -20.99
CA TYR A 528 -19.86 -30.18 -21.97
C TYR A 528 -20.02 -28.70 -21.66
N LEU A 529 -18.90 -28.00 -21.55
CA LEU A 529 -18.91 -26.55 -21.55
C LEU A 529 -18.91 -26.04 -23.00
N LYS A 530 -19.76 -25.07 -23.32
CA LYS A 530 -19.94 -24.54 -24.68
C LYS A 530 -19.45 -23.11 -24.87
N ASN A 531 -19.27 -22.38 -23.77
CA ASN A 531 -18.83 -20.99 -23.76
C ASN A 531 -17.92 -20.76 -22.55
N ASP A 532 -17.14 -19.69 -22.59
CA ASP A 532 -16.58 -19.10 -21.37
C ASP A 532 -17.73 -18.64 -20.48
N LEU A 533 -17.63 -18.87 -19.18
CA LEU A 533 -18.62 -18.47 -18.19
C LEU A 533 -18.05 -17.36 -17.33
N ASP A 534 -18.76 -16.24 -17.24
CA ASP A 534 -18.37 -15.12 -16.39
C ASP A 534 -19.19 -15.13 -15.09
N PHE A 535 -18.49 -15.17 -13.96
CA PHE A 535 -19.08 -15.15 -12.62
C PHE A 535 -18.98 -13.76 -11.95
N SER A 536 -18.62 -12.70 -12.68
CA SER A 536 -18.62 -11.35 -12.16
C SER A 536 -19.95 -11.01 -11.45
N GLY A 537 -19.84 -10.81 -10.13
CA GLY A 537 -20.97 -10.46 -9.28
C GLY A 537 -21.86 -11.61 -8.81
N MET A 538 -21.40 -12.86 -8.95
CA MET A 538 -22.05 -14.04 -8.40
C MET A 538 -21.03 -14.89 -7.64
N GLU A 539 -21.42 -15.42 -6.49
CA GLU A 539 -20.61 -16.44 -5.81
C GLU A 539 -20.71 -17.75 -6.60
N MET A 540 -19.57 -18.37 -6.89
CA MET A 540 -19.51 -19.66 -7.55
C MET A 540 -19.35 -20.77 -6.52
N GLN A 541 -20.36 -21.61 -6.38
CA GLN A 541 -20.24 -22.83 -5.59
C GLN A 541 -19.35 -23.85 -6.30
N SER A 542 -18.44 -24.47 -5.54
CA SER A 542 -17.67 -25.62 -5.98
C SER A 542 -18.58 -26.76 -6.44
N VAL A 543 -18.24 -27.40 -7.56
CA VAL A 543 -18.93 -28.63 -7.97
C VAL A 543 -18.48 -29.79 -7.08
N GLY A 544 -19.42 -30.32 -6.31
CA GLY A 544 -19.21 -31.46 -5.44
C GLY A 544 -18.51 -31.13 -4.11
N LYS A 545 -18.84 -31.91 -3.09
CA LYS A 545 -18.39 -31.76 -1.71
C LYS A 545 -17.87 -33.09 -1.16
N TYR A 546 -16.81 -33.02 -0.36
CA TYR A 546 -16.26 -34.21 0.28
C TYR A 546 -17.24 -34.77 1.32
N THR A 547 -17.57 -36.04 1.18
CA THR A 547 -18.26 -36.87 2.18
C THR A 547 -17.52 -38.20 2.30
N GLU A 548 -17.63 -38.87 3.45
CA GLU A 548 -16.92 -40.14 3.68
C GLU A 548 -17.27 -41.23 2.65
N ASP A 549 -18.49 -41.21 2.13
CA ASP A 549 -19.01 -42.13 1.12
C ASP A 549 -18.82 -41.63 -0.33
N TYR A 550 -18.27 -40.42 -0.53
CA TYR A 550 -18.17 -39.73 -1.81
C TYR A 550 -19.50 -39.57 -2.57
N GLY A 551 -20.64 -39.71 -1.90
CA GLY A 551 -21.98 -39.62 -2.49
C GLY A 551 -22.33 -38.22 -3.01
N LYS A 552 -21.56 -37.19 -2.60
CA LYS A 552 -21.67 -35.81 -3.07
C LYS A 552 -20.47 -35.32 -3.87
N ALA A 553 -19.55 -36.22 -4.23
CA ALA A 553 -18.44 -35.88 -5.12
C ALA A 553 -18.90 -35.95 -6.58
N PHE A 554 -18.28 -35.16 -7.45
CA PHE A 554 -18.46 -35.34 -8.88
C PHE A 554 -17.73 -36.62 -9.33
N GLN A 555 -18.42 -37.48 -10.09
CA GLN A 555 -17.92 -38.78 -10.56
C GLN A 555 -18.06 -38.93 -12.09
N GLY A 556 -18.41 -37.84 -12.78
CA GLY A 556 -18.61 -37.81 -14.24
C GLY A 556 -17.38 -37.36 -15.02
N THR A 557 -17.61 -37.06 -16.29
CA THR A 557 -16.64 -36.40 -17.17
C THR A 557 -17.05 -34.95 -17.43
N LEU A 558 -16.18 -33.98 -17.21
CA LEU A 558 -16.32 -32.63 -17.75
C LEU A 558 -15.42 -32.47 -18.98
N GLU A 559 -16.01 -32.08 -20.10
CA GLU A 559 -15.33 -31.66 -21.31
C GLU A 559 -15.48 -30.14 -21.47
N GLY A 560 -14.46 -29.40 -21.03
CA GLY A 560 -14.45 -27.93 -20.97
C GLY A 560 -14.28 -27.24 -22.32
N GLY A 561 -13.85 -27.95 -23.38
CA GLY A 561 -13.77 -27.39 -24.74
C GLY A 561 -12.78 -26.24 -24.93
N TYR A 562 -11.81 -26.09 -24.01
CA TYR A 562 -10.91 -24.92 -23.90
C TYR A 562 -11.64 -23.63 -23.53
N HIS A 563 -12.78 -23.75 -22.86
CA HIS A 563 -13.48 -22.63 -22.26
C HIS A 563 -13.01 -22.34 -20.84
N MET A 564 -13.24 -21.11 -20.42
CA MET A 564 -12.76 -20.58 -19.15
C MET A 564 -13.91 -20.18 -18.22
N LEU A 565 -13.77 -20.50 -16.94
CA LEU A 565 -14.55 -19.91 -15.85
C LEU A 565 -13.83 -18.63 -15.41
N ARG A 566 -14.44 -17.49 -15.72
CA ARG A 566 -13.89 -16.15 -15.51
C ARG A 566 -14.44 -15.52 -14.24
N ASN A 567 -13.61 -14.72 -13.58
CA ASN A 567 -13.98 -13.92 -12.41
C ASN A 567 -14.65 -14.74 -11.29
N VAL A 568 -14.17 -15.96 -11.06
CA VAL A 568 -14.76 -16.84 -10.04
C VAL A 568 -14.42 -16.32 -8.64
N TYR A 569 -15.38 -16.40 -7.72
CA TYR A 569 -15.13 -16.31 -6.29
C TYR A 569 -15.65 -17.59 -5.64
N ILE A 570 -14.74 -18.42 -5.17
CA ILE A 570 -15.05 -19.71 -4.54
C ILE A 570 -14.46 -19.69 -3.13
N PHE A 571 -15.31 -19.82 -2.12
CA PHE A 571 -14.88 -20.03 -0.73
C PHE A 571 -15.51 -21.29 -0.15
N SER A 572 -14.68 -22.17 0.42
CA SER A 572 -15.14 -23.39 1.07
C SER A 572 -14.63 -23.51 2.49
N GLN A 573 -15.55 -23.64 3.45
CA GLN A 573 -15.22 -24.05 4.82
C GLN A 573 -14.97 -25.57 4.93
N GLU A 574 -15.24 -26.31 3.86
CA GLU A 574 -15.20 -27.77 3.81
C GLU A 574 -13.83 -28.31 3.39
N ARG A 575 -13.69 -29.64 3.37
CA ARG A 575 -12.46 -30.35 3.00
C ARG A 575 -12.21 -30.32 1.47
N GLY A 576 -12.06 -29.13 0.88
CA GLY A 576 -11.76 -28.91 -0.54
C GLY A 576 -12.42 -27.67 -1.14
N ALA A 577 -11.66 -26.83 -1.86
CA ALA A 577 -12.17 -25.80 -2.77
C ALA A 577 -11.49 -25.85 -4.14
N GLY A 578 -12.27 -25.59 -5.19
CA GLY A 578 -11.86 -25.52 -6.59
C GLY A 578 -13.09 -25.36 -7.49
N ALA A 579 -12.91 -25.25 -8.80
CA ALA A 579 -14.04 -25.39 -9.72
C ALA A 579 -14.82 -26.68 -9.42
N PHE A 580 -14.10 -27.73 -9.02
CA PHE A 580 -14.62 -28.92 -8.35
C PHE A 580 -14.10 -28.99 -6.92
N GLY A 581 -15.00 -28.94 -5.94
CA GLY A 581 -14.63 -29.01 -4.52
C GLY A 581 -14.19 -30.42 -4.13
N ALA A 582 -14.90 -31.44 -4.62
CA ALA A 582 -14.53 -32.84 -4.47
C ALA A 582 -14.87 -33.70 -5.70
N THR A 583 -13.96 -34.60 -6.06
CA THR A 583 -14.14 -35.57 -7.15
C THR A 583 -13.80 -36.99 -6.71
N TYR A 584 -14.47 -37.98 -7.30
CA TYR A 584 -14.18 -39.41 -7.10
C TYR A 584 -14.23 -40.16 -8.43
N GLY A 585 -13.07 -40.57 -8.96
CA GLY A 585 -12.98 -41.26 -10.25
C GLY A 585 -13.45 -40.41 -11.44
N ALA A 586 -13.44 -39.08 -11.29
CA ALA A 586 -13.92 -38.16 -12.30
C ALA A 586 -12.88 -37.93 -13.40
N THR A 587 -13.32 -37.32 -14.50
CA THR A 587 -12.43 -36.81 -15.54
C THR A 587 -12.75 -35.36 -15.83
N ILE A 588 -11.75 -34.49 -15.80
CA ILE A 588 -11.90 -33.06 -16.11
C ILE A 588 -10.90 -32.72 -17.20
N ARG A 589 -11.40 -32.22 -18.34
CA ARG A 589 -10.57 -31.89 -19.49
C ARG A 589 -10.80 -30.47 -20.00
N ARG A 590 -9.73 -29.82 -20.46
CA ARG A 590 -9.79 -28.58 -21.26
C ARG A 590 -10.59 -27.45 -20.61
N LEU A 591 -10.31 -27.18 -19.34
CA LEU A 591 -10.98 -26.15 -18.55
C LEU A 591 -9.98 -25.15 -17.98
N GLY A 592 -10.29 -23.86 -18.15
CA GLY A 592 -9.57 -22.75 -17.52
C GLY A 592 -10.32 -22.16 -16.33
N VAL A 593 -9.59 -21.62 -15.34
CA VAL A 593 -10.18 -20.90 -14.19
C VAL A 593 -9.37 -19.63 -13.90
N SER A 594 -10.05 -18.49 -13.74
CA SER A 594 -9.48 -17.20 -13.25
C SER A 594 -10.37 -16.58 -12.19
N GLY A 595 -9.79 -15.82 -11.26
CA GLY A 595 -10.48 -15.24 -10.10
C GLY A 595 -9.80 -15.69 -8.81
N ILE A 596 -10.58 -16.01 -7.78
CA ILE A 596 -10.09 -16.48 -6.48
C ILE A 596 -10.74 -17.79 -6.06
N VAL A 597 -9.90 -18.71 -5.60
CA VAL A 597 -10.29 -20.00 -5.00
C VAL A 597 -9.68 -20.11 -3.62
N ALA A 598 -10.51 -20.08 -2.58
CA ALA A 598 -10.09 -20.11 -1.19
C ALA A 598 -10.73 -21.27 -0.40
N ALA A 599 -9.94 -21.91 0.46
CA ALA A 599 -10.43 -22.94 1.37
C ALA A 599 -9.86 -22.79 2.78
N ASN A 600 -10.64 -23.20 3.79
CA ASN A 600 -10.10 -23.41 5.13
C ASN A 600 -9.10 -24.58 5.16
N SER A 601 -9.39 -25.64 4.41
CA SER A 601 -8.60 -26.86 4.42
C SER A 601 -7.64 -26.96 3.23
N VAL A 602 -8.08 -27.52 2.09
CA VAL A 602 -7.25 -27.72 0.91
C VAL A 602 -7.89 -27.03 -0.28
N SER A 603 -7.08 -26.42 -1.15
CA SER A 603 -7.57 -25.73 -2.35
C SER A 603 -6.76 -26.07 -3.58
N GLY A 604 -7.46 -26.16 -4.72
CA GLY A 604 -6.88 -26.29 -6.04
C GLY A 604 -7.69 -25.51 -7.05
N GLY A 605 -7.06 -24.80 -7.99
CA GLY A 605 -7.78 -23.98 -8.96
C GLY A 605 -8.85 -24.76 -9.74
N ILE A 606 -8.52 -25.99 -10.16
CA ILE A 606 -9.46 -26.90 -10.84
C ILE A 606 -10.13 -27.84 -9.84
N VAL A 607 -9.35 -28.56 -9.02
CA VAL A 607 -9.86 -29.56 -8.07
C VAL A 607 -9.34 -29.31 -6.66
N GLY A 608 -10.23 -29.10 -5.70
CA GLY A 608 -9.87 -29.07 -4.29
C GLY A 608 -9.41 -30.44 -3.80
N TYR A 609 -10.34 -31.39 -3.76
CA TYR A 609 -10.09 -32.75 -3.25
C TYR A 609 -10.40 -33.83 -4.30
N GLY A 610 -9.37 -34.44 -4.88
CA GLY A 610 -9.50 -35.52 -5.86
C GLY A 610 -9.17 -36.89 -5.29
N ASP A 611 -10.09 -37.85 -5.50
CA ASP A 611 -9.94 -39.23 -5.05
C ASP A 611 -10.46 -40.23 -6.12
N GLY A 612 -10.35 -41.54 -5.90
CA GLY A 612 -10.85 -42.58 -6.80
C GLY A 612 -10.13 -42.65 -8.16
N GLY A 613 -8.94 -42.06 -8.30
CA GLY A 613 -8.19 -42.03 -9.56
C GLY A 613 -8.61 -40.93 -10.53
N THR A 614 -9.10 -39.78 -10.04
CA THR A 614 -9.46 -38.62 -10.87
C THR A 614 -8.39 -38.26 -11.90
N LEU A 615 -8.81 -38.00 -13.14
CA LEU A 615 -7.99 -37.51 -14.25
C LEU A 615 -8.24 -36.02 -14.51
N ILE A 616 -7.18 -35.21 -14.51
CA ILE A 616 -7.18 -33.80 -14.88
C ILE A 616 -6.25 -33.64 -16.09
N GLU A 617 -6.77 -33.15 -17.21
CA GLU A 617 -6.03 -33.12 -18.46
C GLU A 617 -6.29 -31.84 -19.25
N GLU A 618 -5.24 -31.20 -19.76
CA GLU A 618 -5.37 -29.98 -20.59
C GLU A 618 -6.08 -28.82 -19.85
N CYS A 619 -6.00 -28.78 -18.52
CA CYS A 619 -6.61 -27.72 -17.71
C CYS A 619 -5.58 -26.68 -17.28
N TRP A 620 -6.03 -25.45 -17.02
CA TRP A 620 -5.15 -24.40 -16.57
C TRP A 620 -5.75 -23.48 -15.52
N ASN A 621 -4.87 -22.93 -14.69
CA ASN A 621 -5.22 -22.03 -13.61
C ASN A 621 -4.55 -20.66 -13.80
N GLU A 622 -5.36 -19.63 -13.85
CA GLU A 622 -5.00 -18.21 -13.77
C GLU A 622 -5.53 -17.58 -12.47
N ALA A 623 -6.28 -18.32 -11.65
CA ALA A 623 -6.83 -17.84 -10.39
C ALA A 623 -5.79 -17.81 -9.27
N THR A 624 -5.96 -16.89 -8.33
CA THR A 624 -5.27 -16.93 -7.05
C THR A 624 -5.87 -18.02 -6.17
N VAL A 625 -5.05 -18.96 -5.69
CA VAL A 625 -5.49 -20.11 -4.90
C VAL A 625 -4.95 -20.01 -3.48
N VAL A 626 -5.84 -20.03 -2.48
CA VAL A 626 -5.52 -19.78 -1.07
C VAL A 626 -5.98 -20.95 -0.19
N ALA A 627 -5.15 -21.40 0.73
CA ALA A 627 -5.52 -22.32 1.82
C ALA A 627 -5.16 -21.70 3.18
N ASN A 628 -6.01 -21.86 4.20
CA ASN A 628 -5.91 -21.07 5.44
C ASN A 628 -5.40 -21.84 6.67
N GLN A 629 -5.81 -23.09 6.88
CA GLN A 629 -5.61 -23.78 8.18
C GLN A 629 -4.95 -25.16 8.08
N SER A 630 -4.83 -25.74 6.89
CA SER A 630 -4.39 -27.14 6.73
C SER A 630 -2.89 -27.31 6.49
N SER A 631 -2.40 -28.47 6.91
CA SER A 631 -1.10 -29.01 6.51
C SER A 631 -1.08 -29.56 5.07
N ASP A 632 -2.24 -29.78 4.45
CA ASP A 632 -2.38 -30.37 3.10
C ASP A 632 -2.14 -29.33 1.96
N GLY A 633 -2.29 -28.03 2.24
CA GLY A 633 -1.82 -26.94 1.37
C GLY A 633 -2.76 -26.42 0.27
N ALA A 634 -2.21 -25.59 -0.63
CA ALA A 634 -2.87 -25.04 -1.82
C ALA A 634 -2.07 -25.36 -3.09
N ALA A 635 -2.75 -25.51 -4.23
CA ALA A 635 -2.08 -25.73 -5.51
C ALA A 635 -2.78 -25.14 -6.74
N GLY A 636 -2.01 -24.90 -7.80
CA GLY A 636 -2.55 -24.34 -9.04
C GLY A 636 -3.63 -25.21 -9.69
N ILE A 637 -3.41 -26.53 -9.80
CA ILE A 637 -4.36 -27.43 -10.47
C ILE A 637 -5.18 -28.22 -9.45
N ALA A 638 -4.53 -28.96 -8.56
CA ALA A 638 -5.21 -29.82 -7.60
C ALA A 638 -4.62 -29.74 -6.20
N GLY A 639 -5.43 -29.42 -5.18
CA GLY A 639 -4.97 -29.45 -3.79
C GLY A 639 -4.56 -30.87 -3.40
N ASN A 640 -5.54 -31.75 -3.20
CA ASN A 640 -5.32 -33.17 -2.95
C ASN A 640 -5.59 -34.01 -4.21
N LEU A 641 -4.72 -34.98 -4.50
CA LEU A 641 -4.97 -36.01 -5.51
C LEU A 641 -4.52 -37.40 -5.02
N ARG A 642 -5.49 -38.30 -4.82
CA ARG A 642 -5.30 -39.60 -4.14
C ARG A 642 -5.54 -40.81 -5.06
N HIS A 643 -5.17 -41.99 -4.56
CA HIS A 643 -5.38 -43.29 -5.20
C HIS A 643 -4.99 -43.36 -6.69
N GLY A 644 -3.81 -42.81 -7.03
CA GLY A 644 -3.27 -42.91 -8.39
C GLY A 644 -3.91 -41.97 -9.43
N GLY A 645 -4.56 -40.88 -8.99
CA GLY A 645 -5.03 -39.84 -9.90
C GLY A 645 -3.93 -39.27 -10.81
N THR A 646 -4.32 -38.69 -11.94
CA THR A 646 -3.40 -38.24 -12.99
C THR A 646 -3.64 -36.77 -13.34
N ILE A 647 -2.57 -35.97 -13.41
CA ILE A 647 -2.58 -34.62 -13.98
C ILE A 647 -1.67 -34.62 -15.19
N ARG A 648 -2.18 -34.24 -16.37
CA ARG A 648 -1.31 -34.13 -17.54
C ARG A 648 -1.63 -32.98 -18.47
N ARG A 649 -0.61 -32.42 -19.11
CA ARG A 649 -0.77 -31.28 -20.04
C ARG A 649 -1.46 -30.07 -19.38
N CYS A 650 -1.23 -29.85 -18.09
CA CYS A 650 -1.86 -28.77 -17.33
C CYS A 650 -0.84 -27.69 -16.95
N TYR A 651 -1.30 -26.46 -16.74
CA TYR A 651 -0.40 -25.39 -16.31
C TYR A 651 -1.01 -24.40 -15.32
N ASN A 652 -0.14 -23.82 -14.51
CA ASN A 652 -0.50 -22.79 -13.55
C ASN A 652 0.22 -21.48 -13.86
N LEU A 653 -0.56 -20.41 -14.01
CA LEU A 653 -0.11 -19.03 -14.11
C LEU A 653 -0.47 -18.22 -12.85
N GLY A 654 -1.49 -18.67 -12.10
CA GLY A 654 -1.99 -17.95 -10.93
C GLY A 654 -1.14 -18.13 -9.66
N THR A 655 -1.27 -17.17 -8.73
CA THR A 655 -0.56 -17.14 -7.44
C THR A 655 -1.13 -18.15 -6.45
N ILE A 656 -0.25 -18.88 -5.75
CA ILE A 656 -0.63 -19.91 -4.78
C ILE A 656 -0.16 -19.51 -3.38
N MET A 657 -1.08 -19.45 -2.42
CA MET A 657 -0.81 -19.04 -1.04
C MET A 657 -1.27 -20.10 -0.05
N ALA A 658 -0.40 -20.52 0.87
CA ALA A 658 -0.77 -21.45 1.94
C ALA A 658 0.12 -21.30 3.19
N PRO A 659 -0.36 -21.66 4.39
CA PRO A 659 0.43 -21.60 5.61
C PRO A 659 1.62 -22.55 5.58
N THR A 660 1.43 -23.78 5.10
CA THR A 660 2.42 -24.87 5.26
C THR A 660 2.91 -25.46 3.95
N SER A 661 2.12 -25.43 2.87
CA SER A 661 2.41 -26.15 1.63
C SER A 661 1.78 -25.48 0.42
N ALA A 662 2.57 -24.80 -0.40
CA ALA A 662 2.13 -24.21 -1.66
C ALA A 662 2.76 -24.96 -2.84
N ALA A 663 1.98 -25.41 -3.82
CA ALA A 663 2.51 -26.15 -4.96
C ALA A 663 2.02 -25.66 -6.32
N GLY A 664 2.92 -25.61 -7.31
CA GLY A 664 2.60 -25.11 -8.64
C GLY A 664 1.53 -25.93 -9.37
N ILE A 665 1.51 -27.25 -9.20
CA ILE A 665 0.53 -28.14 -9.85
C ILE A 665 -0.30 -28.92 -8.81
N CYS A 666 0.33 -29.58 -7.84
CA CYS A 666 -0.39 -30.38 -6.84
C CYS A 666 0.19 -30.33 -5.42
N SER A 667 -0.62 -29.97 -4.41
CA SER A 667 -0.14 -29.75 -3.03
C SER A 667 -0.03 -31.04 -2.23
N TRP A 668 -0.73 -32.10 -2.62
CA TRP A 668 -0.62 -33.41 -1.98
C TRP A 668 -0.97 -34.56 -2.93
N GLY A 669 0.07 -35.19 -3.50
CA GLY A 669 -0.08 -36.26 -4.48
C GLY A 669 -0.09 -37.69 -3.90
N GLN A 670 -0.38 -37.92 -2.62
CA GLN A 670 -0.26 -39.26 -2.03
C GLN A 670 -1.11 -39.53 -0.78
N ASN A 671 -2.14 -40.37 -0.88
CA ASN A 671 -2.69 -41.11 0.27
C ASN A 671 -3.38 -42.41 -0.22
N GLY A 672 -3.27 -43.52 0.51
CA GLY A 672 -3.89 -44.81 0.13
C GLY A 672 -3.03 -45.77 -0.73
N GLY A 673 -1.69 -45.64 -0.69
CA GLY A 673 -0.77 -46.64 -1.29
C GLY A 673 -0.40 -46.45 -2.77
N SER A 674 -0.98 -45.46 -3.48
CA SER A 674 -0.61 -45.11 -4.86
C SER A 674 -0.46 -43.59 -5.03
N ALA A 675 0.76 -43.13 -5.33
CA ALA A 675 1.04 -41.73 -5.63
C ALA A 675 0.44 -41.28 -6.98
N ALA A 676 0.08 -40.01 -7.08
CA ALA A 676 -0.45 -39.38 -8.30
C ALA A 676 0.61 -39.33 -9.42
N ASN A 677 0.16 -39.41 -10.68
CA ASN A 677 1.01 -39.30 -11.86
C ASN A 677 0.89 -37.89 -12.45
N ILE A 678 1.99 -37.16 -12.60
CA ILE A 678 1.99 -35.78 -13.11
C ILE A 678 2.92 -35.71 -14.32
N ALA A 679 2.39 -35.37 -15.49
CA ALA A 679 3.16 -35.38 -16.72
C ALA A 679 2.88 -34.19 -17.62
N ASP A 680 3.91 -33.69 -18.31
CA ASP A 680 3.76 -32.63 -19.32
C ASP A 680 3.12 -31.35 -18.76
N CYS A 681 3.44 -30.98 -17.52
CA CYS A 681 2.86 -29.80 -16.86
C CYS A 681 3.89 -28.68 -16.69
N TYR A 682 3.43 -27.44 -16.54
CA TYR A 682 4.34 -26.35 -16.15
C TYR A 682 3.72 -25.34 -15.19
N SER A 683 4.57 -24.73 -14.36
CA SER A 683 4.13 -23.68 -13.45
C SER A 683 4.96 -22.40 -13.61
N LEU A 684 4.25 -21.30 -13.83
CA LEU A 684 4.76 -19.93 -13.89
C LEU A 684 4.21 -19.04 -12.77
N GLY A 685 3.24 -19.54 -12.01
CA GLY A 685 2.64 -18.81 -10.90
C GLY A 685 3.53 -18.73 -9.67
N GLU A 686 3.40 -17.64 -8.93
CA GLU A 686 4.13 -17.39 -7.68
C GLU A 686 3.67 -18.34 -6.56
N LEU A 687 4.60 -18.78 -5.71
CA LEU A 687 4.35 -19.70 -4.60
C LEU A 687 4.70 -19.04 -3.27
N ILE A 688 3.69 -18.73 -2.47
CA ILE A 688 3.81 -18.01 -1.21
C ILE A 688 3.49 -18.96 -0.05
N VAL A 689 4.42 -19.08 0.89
CA VAL A 689 4.27 -19.87 2.10
C VAL A 689 4.36 -18.96 3.31
N ILE A 690 3.33 -18.96 4.14
CA ILE A 690 3.16 -17.96 5.21
C ILE A 690 3.95 -18.37 6.47
N ASN A 691 3.96 -19.66 6.83
CA ASN A 691 4.63 -20.09 8.05
C ASN A 691 6.11 -20.39 7.78
N ALA A 692 6.96 -20.04 8.75
CA ALA A 692 8.40 -20.25 8.69
C ALA A 692 8.83 -21.72 8.59
N ASP A 693 7.97 -22.66 9.00
CA ASP A 693 8.18 -24.12 8.92
C ASP A 693 7.55 -24.77 7.67
N GLY A 694 6.88 -23.97 6.83
CA GLY A 694 6.25 -24.43 5.60
C GLY A 694 7.24 -24.59 4.44
N ALA A 695 6.76 -25.22 3.35
CA ALA A 695 7.57 -25.43 2.15
C ALA A 695 6.77 -25.18 0.86
N SER A 696 7.45 -24.62 -0.14
CA SER A 696 6.91 -24.49 -1.50
C SER A 696 7.46 -25.58 -2.42
N TYR A 697 6.63 -26.03 -3.35
CA TYR A 697 6.92 -27.11 -4.29
C TYR A 697 6.62 -26.65 -5.71
N ALA A 698 7.66 -26.53 -6.55
CA ALA A 698 7.49 -25.96 -7.89
C ALA A 698 6.45 -26.70 -8.76
N ILE A 699 6.32 -28.02 -8.58
CA ILE A 699 5.33 -28.84 -9.29
C ILE A 699 4.45 -29.60 -8.31
N VAL A 700 5.01 -30.52 -7.52
CA VAL A 700 4.22 -31.39 -6.64
C VAL A 700 4.92 -31.75 -5.33
N ARG A 701 4.11 -31.89 -4.28
CA ARG A 701 4.50 -32.51 -3.01
C ARG A 701 4.07 -33.98 -2.93
N TYR A 702 5.01 -34.86 -2.57
CA TYR A 702 4.77 -36.26 -2.22
C TYR A 702 5.18 -36.55 -0.77
N ASN A 703 4.67 -37.64 -0.19
CA ASN A 703 5.07 -38.11 1.13
C ASN A 703 6.24 -39.11 0.99
N GLY A 704 7.47 -38.57 0.95
CA GLY A 704 8.72 -39.34 0.79
C GLY A 704 9.28 -39.34 -0.64
N THR A 705 10.37 -40.09 -0.87
CA THR A 705 11.06 -40.14 -2.17
C THR A 705 10.32 -41.05 -3.16
N VAL A 706 9.53 -40.46 -4.06
CA VAL A 706 8.83 -41.21 -5.12
C VAL A 706 9.39 -40.83 -6.49
N ASN A 707 10.60 -41.31 -6.78
CA ASN A 707 11.21 -41.16 -8.12
C ASN A 707 10.38 -41.91 -9.17
N GLY A 708 9.95 -41.22 -10.23
CA GLY A 708 9.36 -41.83 -11.44
C GLY A 708 7.90 -41.50 -11.75
N LYS A 709 7.22 -40.62 -11.00
CA LYS A 709 5.81 -40.24 -11.24
C LYS A 709 5.60 -38.79 -11.69
N THR A 710 6.66 -38.00 -11.75
CA THR A 710 6.67 -36.69 -12.38
C THR A 710 7.52 -36.77 -13.65
N ALA A 711 6.95 -36.46 -14.81
CA ALA A 711 7.62 -36.60 -16.10
C ALA A 711 7.42 -35.35 -16.96
N ASN A 712 8.48 -34.84 -17.56
CA ASN A 712 8.40 -33.69 -18.48
C ASN A 712 7.68 -32.45 -17.88
N CYS A 713 7.93 -32.14 -16.60
CA CYS A 713 7.36 -30.96 -15.96
C CYS A 713 8.40 -29.84 -15.81
N HIS A 714 7.99 -28.59 -16.00
CA HIS A 714 8.88 -27.42 -16.03
C HIS A 714 8.39 -26.29 -15.13
N TYR A 715 9.30 -25.51 -14.55
CA TYR A 715 8.94 -24.34 -13.75
C TYR A 715 9.94 -23.19 -13.92
N TRP A 716 9.49 -21.97 -13.64
CA TRP A 716 10.34 -20.79 -13.72
C TRP A 716 11.27 -20.68 -12.50
N SER A 717 12.56 -20.47 -12.75
CA SER A 717 13.62 -20.38 -11.74
C SER A 717 13.37 -19.35 -10.64
N ALA A 718 12.69 -18.23 -10.92
CA ALA A 718 12.36 -17.22 -9.92
C ALA A 718 11.37 -17.71 -8.85
N TYR A 719 10.65 -18.80 -9.13
CA TYR A 719 9.66 -19.41 -8.23
C TYR A 719 10.05 -20.85 -7.86
N ALA A 720 11.36 -21.13 -7.81
CA ALA A 720 11.87 -22.41 -7.32
C ALA A 720 11.42 -22.65 -5.87
N GLY A 721 10.84 -23.81 -5.61
CA GLY A 721 10.35 -24.17 -4.28
C GLY A 721 11.47 -24.27 -3.24
N THR A 722 11.15 -24.05 -1.96
CA THR A 722 12.09 -24.12 -0.84
C THR A 722 12.47 -25.56 -0.43
N ALA A 723 11.68 -26.56 -0.82
CA ALA A 723 11.96 -27.97 -0.53
C ALA A 723 12.88 -28.62 -1.58
N ALA A 724 13.84 -29.42 -1.10
CA ALA A 724 14.89 -30.08 -1.91
C ALA A 724 14.40 -31.12 -2.94
N ALA A 725 13.12 -31.51 -2.93
CA ALA A 725 12.55 -32.44 -3.90
C ALA A 725 11.95 -31.67 -5.09
N GLN A 726 12.82 -31.12 -5.95
CA GLN A 726 12.42 -30.45 -7.20
C GLN A 726 11.88 -31.49 -8.19
N SER A 727 10.56 -31.71 -8.19
CA SER A 727 9.86 -32.57 -9.14
C SER A 727 9.66 -31.85 -10.48
N GLY A 728 10.74 -31.44 -11.15
CA GLY A 728 10.65 -30.75 -12.44
C GLY A 728 12.00 -30.23 -12.94
N THR A 729 12.06 -29.87 -14.21
CA THR A 729 13.25 -29.28 -14.85
C THR A 729 13.18 -27.75 -14.78
N ILE A 730 14.26 -27.10 -14.35
CA ILE A 730 14.36 -25.64 -14.32
C ILE A 730 14.41 -25.11 -15.76
N ALA A 731 13.47 -24.23 -16.11
CA ALA A 731 13.57 -23.43 -17.32
C ALA A 731 14.24 -22.09 -17.00
N GLN A 732 15.23 -21.69 -17.80
CA GLN A 732 16.19 -20.63 -17.44
C GLN A 732 15.61 -19.20 -17.48
N SER A 733 14.47 -18.97 -18.14
CA SER A 733 13.83 -17.64 -18.18
C SER A 733 12.32 -17.69 -18.50
N PRO A 734 11.54 -16.64 -18.18
CA PRO A 734 10.14 -16.50 -18.63
C PRO A 734 9.99 -16.54 -20.14
N GLU A 735 11.00 -16.03 -20.86
CA GLU A 735 11.04 -15.99 -22.32
C GLU A 735 11.06 -17.39 -22.94
N ALA A 736 11.64 -18.39 -22.28
CA ALA A 736 11.59 -19.79 -22.72
C ALA A 736 10.17 -20.40 -22.69
N PHE A 737 9.26 -19.81 -21.92
CA PHE A 737 7.83 -20.16 -21.94
C PHE A 737 7.05 -19.34 -22.97
N ARG A 738 7.48 -18.09 -23.25
CA ARG A 738 6.85 -17.15 -24.18
C ARG A 738 7.26 -17.34 -25.65
N ASP A 739 8.46 -17.86 -25.92
CA ASP A 739 8.98 -18.14 -27.27
C ASP A 739 8.56 -19.52 -27.83
N GLY A 740 7.81 -20.29 -27.01
CA GLY A 740 7.30 -21.60 -27.37
C GLY A 740 8.31 -22.73 -27.25
N SER A 741 9.54 -22.49 -26.77
CA SER A 741 10.56 -23.55 -26.62
C SER A 741 10.16 -24.60 -25.57
N VAL A 742 9.64 -24.20 -24.40
CA VAL A 742 9.08 -25.13 -23.40
C VAL A 742 7.77 -25.76 -23.89
N ALA A 743 6.90 -25.00 -24.56
CA ALA A 743 5.66 -25.53 -25.17
C ALA A 743 5.94 -26.56 -26.29
N SER A 744 7.06 -26.40 -27.01
CA SER A 744 7.53 -27.33 -28.05
C SER A 744 8.17 -28.59 -27.46
N ALA A 745 8.82 -28.49 -26.29
CA ALA A 745 9.35 -29.63 -25.53
C ALA A 745 8.25 -30.46 -24.84
N LEU A 746 7.11 -29.84 -24.52
CA LEU A 746 5.90 -30.47 -23.97
C LEU A 746 5.06 -31.22 -25.03
N ALA A 747 5.48 -31.23 -26.30
CA ALA A 747 4.86 -31.96 -27.40
C ALA A 747 3.33 -31.87 -27.45
N MET A 748 2.76 -30.67 -27.64
CA MET A 748 1.40 -30.51 -28.21
C MET A 748 1.36 -30.90 -29.70
N ARG A 749 1.82 -32.12 -30.06
CA ARG A 749 1.61 -32.75 -31.37
C ARG A 749 0.95 -34.11 -31.09
N GLN A 750 -0.21 -34.44 -31.64
CA GLN A 750 -0.67 -34.20 -33.00
C GLN A 750 -2.17 -33.86 -33.03
N GLY A 751 -2.54 -32.78 -33.71
CA GLY A 751 -3.93 -32.56 -34.14
C GLY A 751 -4.35 -31.11 -34.39
N ALA A 752 -3.70 -30.12 -33.77
CA ALA A 752 -4.09 -28.72 -33.95
C ALA A 752 -3.35 -28.09 -35.15
N GLN A 753 -4.05 -27.93 -36.27
CA GLN A 753 -3.79 -26.80 -37.16
C GLN A 753 -4.26 -25.55 -36.40
N TYR A 754 -3.34 -24.72 -35.89
CA TYR A 754 -3.35 -23.26 -35.98
C TYR A 754 -1.98 -22.73 -35.51
N PRO A 755 -1.35 -21.78 -36.22
CA PRO A 755 -0.10 -21.16 -35.80
C PRO A 755 -0.34 -20.11 -34.70
N VAL A 756 0.51 -20.12 -33.68
CA VAL A 756 0.66 -19.02 -32.72
C VAL A 756 1.39 -17.88 -33.42
N LEU A 757 0.77 -16.70 -33.51
CA LEU A 757 1.40 -15.46 -33.96
C LEU A 757 1.44 -14.47 -32.78
N THR A 758 2.64 -14.04 -32.40
CA THR A 758 2.87 -13.03 -31.36
C THR A 758 3.25 -11.70 -32.02
N VAL A 759 2.65 -10.58 -31.60
CA VAL A 759 2.98 -9.22 -32.10
C VAL A 759 3.58 -8.37 -30.96
N ARG A 760 4.63 -7.59 -31.24
CA ARG A 760 5.35 -6.66 -30.33
C ARG A 760 5.39 -5.22 -30.87
N ASN A 761 5.44 -4.26 -29.94
CA ASN A 761 5.97 -2.87 -29.94
C ASN A 761 5.97 -2.03 -31.23
N ASP A 762 5.42 -0.80 -31.13
CA ASP A 762 5.92 0.37 -31.85
C ASP A 762 7.25 0.81 -31.21
N VAL A 763 8.35 0.68 -31.95
CA VAL A 763 9.73 0.99 -31.55
C VAL A 763 10.28 2.20 -32.32
N ASN A 764 9.45 2.98 -33.05
CA ASN A 764 10.00 4.00 -33.95
C ASN A 764 9.28 5.36 -33.97
N GLY A 765 8.26 5.59 -33.14
CA GLY A 765 7.77 6.95 -32.88
C GLY A 765 7.21 7.65 -34.14
N SER A 766 6.60 6.90 -35.06
CA SER A 766 6.05 7.44 -36.32
C SER A 766 4.67 8.06 -36.19
N GLY A 767 4.05 8.06 -35.00
CA GLY A 767 2.80 8.78 -34.76
C GLY A 767 1.60 8.28 -35.58
N THR A 768 1.46 6.98 -35.80
CA THR A 768 0.24 6.38 -36.37
C THR A 768 -0.34 5.36 -35.40
N PHE A 769 -1.58 5.59 -34.96
CA PHE A 769 -2.28 4.78 -33.98
C PHE A 769 -2.93 3.52 -34.57
N ASP A 770 -2.96 2.53 -33.69
CA ASP A 770 -3.85 1.37 -33.59
C ASP A 770 -5.33 1.69 -33.85
N SER A 771 -6.03 0.76 -34.52
CA SER A 771 -7.49 0.63 -34.46
C SER A 771 -7.86 -0.81 -34.11
N ALA A 772 -7.84 -1.12 -32.82
CA ALA A 772 -8.79 -1.98 -32.10
C ALA A 772 -9.83 -2.69 -32.99
N ASP A 773 -9.47 -3.85 -33.53
CA ASP A 773 -9.81 -5.14 -32.93
C ASP A 773 -9.78 -6.24 -34.03
N PRO A 774 -8.65 -6.95 -34.23
CA PRO A 774 -8.58 -8.11 -35.11
C PRO A 774 -9.56 -9.22 -34.68
N VAL A 775 -9.91 -9.26 -33.39
CA VAL A 775 -10.87 -10.19 -32.81
C VAL A 775 -12.31 -9.76 -33.12
N ALA A 776 -12.63 -8.47 -33.26
CA ALA A 776 -13.92 -8.00 -33.77
C ALA A 776 -14.09 -8.28 -35.28
N LEU A 777 -13.00 -8.16 -36.06
CA LEU A 777 -12.99 -8.53 -37.48
C LEU A 777 -13.19 -10.04 -37.67
N MET A 778 -12.48 -10.87 -36.91
CA MET A 778 -12.64 -12.33 -36.90
C MET A 778 -14.00 -12.77 -36.32
N ARG A 779 -14.56 -12.06 -35.34
CA ARG A 779 -15.91 -12.32 -34.80
C ARG A 779 -17.03 -11.94 -35.78
N ARG A 780 -16.85 -10.93 -36.64
CA ARG A 780 -17.80 -10.58 -37.72
C ARG A 780 -17.75 -11.55 -38.91
N LEU A 781 -16.59 -12.17 -39.17
CA LEU A 781 -16.40 -13.16 -40.24
C LEU A 781 -16.87 -14.57 -39.85
N ASN A 782 -17.07 -14.84 -38.56
CA ASN A 782 -17.56 -16.13 -38.09
C ASN A 782 -19.06 -16.30 -38.40
N GLY A 783 -19.34 -16.74 -39.63
CA GLY A 783 -20.68 -17.03 -40.14
C GLY A 783 -20.83 -17.01 -41.67
N TRP A 784 -19.81 -16.65 -42.45
CA TRP A 784 -19.91 -16.53 -43.92
C TRP A 784 -19.18 -17.67 -44.63
N GLN A 785 -19.85 -18.35 -45.56
CA GLN A 785 -19.29 -19.44 -46.38
C GLN A 785 -18.80 -18.90 -47.73
N SER A 786 -17.57 -18.39 -47.79
CA SER A 786 -16.87 -18.18 -49.06
C SER A 786 -15.37 -18.44 -48.88
N GLU A 787 -14.78 -19.18 -49.82
CA GLU A 787 -13.34 -19.46 -49.87
C GLU A 787 -12.62 -18.35 -50.65
N VAL A 788 -11.58 -17.75 -50.07
CA VAL A 788 -10.70 -16.79 -50.75
C VAL A 788 -9.36 -17.46 -51.07
N CYS A 789 -8.92 -17.38 -52.32
CA CYS A 789 -7.65 -17.96 -52.74
C CYS A 789 -6.48 -17.02 -52.41
N LEU A 790 -5.81 -17.27 -51.29
CA LEU A 790 -4.70 -16.45 -50.78
C LEU A 790 -3.51 -16.29 -51.77
N HIS A 791 -3.42 -17.12 -52.81
CA HIS A 791 -2.35 -17.06 -53.80
C HIS A 791 -2.58 -15.96 -54.85
N GLU A 792 -3.81 -15.51 -55.07
CA GLU A 792 -4.17 -14.48 -56.06
C GLU A 792 -4.14 -13.06 -55.46
N CYS A 793 -4.12 -12.97 -54.11
CA CYS A 793 -4.07 -11.71 -53.35
C CYS A 793 -2.65 -11.31 -52.87
N ASP A 794 -1.61 -12.06 -53.25
CA ASP A 794 -0.21 -11.79 -52.90
C ASP A 794 0.44 -10.95 -54.03
N ALA A 795 0.27 -9.63 -53.98
CA ALA A 795 0.59 -8.73 -55.09
C ALA A 795 2.11 -8.63 -55.37
N ASN A 796 2.95 -8.99 -54.40
CA ASN A 796 4.41 -8.96 -54.52
C ASN A 796 5.06 -10.36 -54.52
N GLY A 797 4.29 -11.42 -54.28
CA GLY A 797 4.71 -12.82 -54.40
C GLY A 797 5.66 -13.28 -53.31
N ASP A 798 5.70 -12.58 -52.18
CA ASP A 798 6.67 -12.82 -51.10
C ASP A 798 6.13 -13.74 -49.98
N GLN A 799 4.89 -14.23 -50.12
CA GLN A 799 4.18 -15.07 -49.15
C GLN A 799 3.96 -14.39 -47.79
N ARG A 800 3.91 -13.05 -47.74
CA ARG A 800 3.59 -12.25 -46.56
C ARG A 800 2.51 -11.22 -46.92
N LEU A 801 1.55 -11.00 -46.02
CA LEU A 801 0.46 -10.06 -46.27
C LEU A 801 0.91 -8.63 -45.91
N SER A 802 1.04 -7.77 -46.92
CA SER A 802 1.21 -6.33 -46.76
C SER A 802 -0.14 -5.60 -46.66
N ILE A 803 -0.13 -4.32 -46.29
CA ILE A 803 -1.33 -3.46 -46.30
C ILE A 803 -2.00 -3.42 -47.69
N ALA A 804 -1.21 -3.49 -48.76
CA ALA A 804 -1.75 -3.49 -50.12
C ALA A 804 -2.49 -4.80 -50.44
N ASP A 805 -2.00 -5.94 -49.95
CA ASP A 805 -2.60 -7.26 -50.14
C ASP A 805 -3.93 -7.39 -49.38
N VAL A 806 -4.02 -6.80 -48.19
CA VAL A 806 -5.26 -6.72 -47.41
C VAL A 806 -6.31 -5.86 -48.12
N VAL A 807 -5.90 -4.76 -48.76
CA VAL A 807 -6.82 -3.92 -49.56
C VAL A 807 -7.31 -4.64 -50.81
N LEU A 808 -6.45 -5.39 -51.51
CA LEU A 808 -6.83 -6.23 -52.66
C LEU A 808 -7.79 -7.35 -52.27
N MET A 809 -7.54 -8.01 -51.14
CA MET A 809 -8.40 -9.06 -50.60
C MET A 809 -9.79 -8.54 -50.22
N LEU A 810 -9.86 -7.32 -49.66
CA LEU A 810 -11.13 -6.64 -49.37
C LEU A 810 -11.85 -6.16 -50.64
N GLN A 811 -11.12 -5.84 -51.73
CA GLN A 811 -11.70 -5.50 -53.02
C GLN A 811 -12.26 -6.72 -53.75
N GLU A 812 -11.60 -7.88 -53.69
CA GLU A 812 -12.14 -9.15 -54.19
C GLU A 812 -13.33 -9.64 -53.37
N LEU A 813 -13.31 -9.47 -52.05
CA LEU A 813 -14.45 -9.83 -51.18
C LEU A 813 -15.65 -8.90 -51.34
N ALA A 814 -15.45 -7.68 -51.87
CA ALA A 814 -16.50 -6.70 -52.14
C ALA A 814 -17.09 -6.79 -53.56
N ALA A 815 -16.39 -7.47 -54.48
CA ALA A 815 -16.84 -7.76 -55.85
C ALA A 815 -17.66 -9.06 -55.88
#